data_AF-A0A851YFJ5-F1
#
_entry.id   AF-A0A851YFJ5-F1
#
_cell.length_a   1.000
_cell.length_b   1.000
_cell.length_c   1.000
_cell.angle_alpha   90.00
_cell.angle_beta   90.00
_cell.angle_gamma   90.00
#
_symmetry.space_group_name_H-M   'P 1'
#
loop_
_entity.id
_entity.type
_entity.pdbx_description
1 polymer ?
#
loop_
_entity_poly.entity_id
_entity_poly.type
_entity_poly.pdbx_seq_one_letter_code
_entity_poly.pdbx_strand_id
1 'polypeptide(L)'
;MCRSLRYCVSHCLYMAMTRLEEANREVNMHSSVRYLGYLARINLLVAICMGLYVRWEKTADALILVIFILGLFVLGIASILYYYFSMETASLSLSNLWFGFLLGLLCFLNNSAFKRDVKEEATKYLLLSAIVLRILCALVERICGCIHHRPTLLTTIECLELVGFAIASTTMLVEKSLSIILLVIALAMLIIDLRMKSFLAIPNLAIFGAIASLLFFPSLQIPTNPFALACFFSCLISDPLLDVYFSGLSVTERWKPYLYRGKICRRLSVILVGVIELIFFILAAFKLRDLDLWYFVIPGFSIFGIFWMICHVIFFITLWGFHTKLNDCHKVYYTHRAENNSLDRVMASKGMRHFCLISEQLVFFSLVATAVLGAVSWQPTNGIFMSAFLIVLPLESMAHGLFHELGNCLGGTCVGYAVVIPTNFCSPDGQPTLLPPEHVQELNLRSTGMLNAIQRFFAYHMIETYGCDYSTSGMTFDTLHSKIKSFLELRTADGPRHDTYILYYSGHSHGTGEWALAGGDALRLDTLLEWWREKNGTFCSRLIIVLDCENSQPWVKEVRKVNDQYVAVQGAEMARVVDIEEADPPQLGDFTRQWVEYNCNPDSKISWSEKGRTVKAVYGVSKRWSDYTLHLPTGSDVAKHWMMYFPRLTYPLVHLANWFCGLNLFWVCKACFRCLKRLKMSWFLPTVLDTGQGFKLVKS
;
A
#
# COMPACT_ATOMS: atom_id res chain seq x y z
N MET A 1 12.09 -16.40 -6.81
CA MET A 1 13.26 -16.57 -5.90
C MET A 1 13.15 -15.72 -4.63
N CYS A 2 12.99 -14.39 -4.69
CA CYS A 2 12.99 -13.55 -3.48
C CYS A 2 11.88 -13.86 -2.44
N ARG A 3 10.71 -14.36 -2.85
CA ARG A 3 9.65 -14.80 -1.91
C ARG A 3 10.00 -16.09 -1.16
N SER A 4 10.70 -17.04 -1.79
CA SER A 4 11.10 -18.31 -1.16
C SER A 4 12.26 -18.11 -0.20
N LEU A 5 13.20 -17.21 -0.53
CA LEU A 5 14.28 -16.79 0.37
C LEU A 5 13.74 -16.00 1.56
N ARG A 6 12.79 -15.06 1.34
CA ARG A 6 12.06 -14.41 2.44
C ARG A 6 11.33 -15.42 3.32
N TYR A 7 10.66 -16.40 2.73
CA TYR A 7 9.92 -17.41 3.48
C TYR A 7 10.85 -18.32 4.29
N CYS A 8 11.97 -18.77 3.71
CA CYS A 8 12.94 -19.62 4.41
C CYS A 8 13.63 -18.85 5.54
N VAL A 9 14.07 -17.62 5.28
CA VAL A 9 14.70 -16.76 6.30
C VAL A 9 13.68 -16.36 7.37
N SER A 10 12.43 -16.03 7.01
CA SER A 10 11.38 -15.72 8.00
C SER A 10 10.99 -16.95 8.82
N HIS A 11 10.98 -18.14 8.24
CA HIS A 11 10.64 -19.38 8.95
C HIS A 11 11.79 -19.85 9.85
N CYS A 12 13.05 -19.70 9.41
CA CYS A 12 14.21 -19.95 10.27
C CYS A 12 14.29 -18.92 11.41
N LEU A 13 14.01 -17.64 11.15
CA LEU A 13 13.94 -16.60 12.18
C LEU A 13 12.76 -16.80 13.13
N TYR A 14 11.59 -17.15 12.61
CA TYR A 14 10.41 -17.43 13.44
C TYR A 14 10.65 -18.64 14.33
N MET A 15 11.26 -19.71 13.80
CA MET A 15 11.61 -20.89 14.58
C MET A 15 12.73 -20.61 15.59
N ALA A 16 13.67 -19.71 15.27
CA ALA A 16 14.66 -19.22 16.23
C ALA A 16 14.01 -18.35 17.30
N MET A 17 13.07 -17.46 16.95
CA MET A 17 12.30 -16.61 17.87
C MET A 17 11.45 -17.46 18.82
N THR A 18 10.72 -18.46 18.33
CA THR A 18 9.90 -19.33 19.18
C THR A 18 10.76 -20.17 20.13
N ARG A 19 11.91 -20.69 19.67
CA ARG A 19 12.86 -21.38 20.54
C ARG A 19 13.51 -20.45 21.57
N LEU A 20 13.74 -19.18 21.21
CA LEU A 20 14.27 -18.17 22.13
C LEU A 20 13.21 -17.76 23.16
N GLU A 21 11.94 -17.68 22.77
CA GLU A 21 10.79 -17.37 23.62
C GLU A 21 10.50 -18.50 24.62
N GLU A 22 10.63 -19.77 24.19
CA GLU A 22 10.53 -20.95 25.04
C GLU A 22 11.70 -21.09 26.03
N ALA A 23 12.92 -20.70 25.63
CA ALA A 23 14.12 -20.77 26.47
C ALA A 23 14.21 -19.66 27.54
N ASN A 24 13.46 -18.56 27.42
CA ASN A 24 13.66 -17.32 28.19
C ASN A 24 12.56 -16.97 29.20
N ARG A 25 11.77 -17.95 29.66
CA ARG A 25 10.82 -17.73 30.77
C ARG A 25 11.48 -17.31 32.10
N GLU A 26 12.80 -17.44 32.24
CA GLU A 26 13.51 -17.24 33.52
C GLU A 26 14.32 -15.93 33.63
N VAL A 27 14.55 -15.18 32.54
CA VAL A 27 15.28 -13.89 32.57
C VAL A 27 14.44 -12.82 31.87
N ASN A 28 14.21 -11.68 32.53
CA ASN A 28 13.40 -10.59 32.02
C ASN A 28 14.13 -9.87 30.85
N MET A 29 14.15 -10.47 29.66
CA MET A 29 14.91 -10.01 28.50
C MET A 29 14.63 -8.54 28.13
N HIS A 30 13.40 -8.08 28.35
CA HIS A 30 12.99 -6.69 28.14
C HIS A 30 13.78 -5.70 29.02
N SER A 31 14.18 -6.08 30.24
CA SER A 31 15.03 -5.24 31.09
C SER A 31 16.46 -5.18 30.56
N SER A 32 17.02 -6.33 30.14
CA SER A 32 18.39 -6.42 29.59
C SER A 32 18.56 -5.62 28.30
N VAL A 33 17.57 -5.69 27.40
CA VAL A 33 17.54 -4.89 26.16
C VAL A 33 17.45 -3.39 26.48
N ARG A 34 16.65 -3.01 27.49
CA ARG A 34 16.56 -1.62 27.94
C ARG A 34 17.88 -1.10 28.51
N TYR A 35 18.62 -1.92 29.26
CA TYR A 35 19.96 -1.57 29.76
C TYR A 35 20.98 -1.39 28.63
N LEU A 36 20.92 -2.21 27.58
CA LEU A 36 21.76 -2.06 26.39
C LEU A 36 21.51 -0.71 25.68
N GLY A 37 20.24 -0.32 25.57
CA GLY A 37 19.86 1.00 25.03
C GLY A 37 20.39 2.16 25.89
N TYR A 38 20.32 2.05 27.22
CA TYR A 38 20.92 3.05 28.12
C TYR A 38 22.44 3.10 28.01
N LEU A 39 23.12 1.96 27.92
CA LEU A 39 24.56 1.88 27.74
C LEU A 39 25.00 2.59 26.45
N ALA A 40 24.27 2.38 25.35
CA ALA A 40 24.56 3.06 24.09
C ALA A 40 24.47 4.59 24.21
N ARG A 41 23.44 5.11 24.91
CA ARG A 41 23.26 6.56 25.14
C ARG A 41 24.34 7.14 26.08
N ILE A 42 24.70 6.42 27.14
CA ILE A 42 25.78 6.85 28.06
C ILE A 42 27.12 6.88 27.33
N ASN A 43 27.43 5.83 26.57
CA ASN A 43 28.66 5.77 25.78
C ASN A 43 28.75 6.93 24.77
N LEU A 44 27.63 7.26 24.09
CA LEU A 44 27.55 8.43 23.21
C LEU A 44 27.79 9.74 23.97
N LEU A 45 27.16 9.92 25.15
CA LEU A 45 27.36 11.12 25.98
C LEU A 45 28.83 11.28 26.38
N VAL A 46 29.48 10.21 26.84
CA VAL A 46 30.91 10.22 27.21
C VAL A 46 31.77 10.60 26.01
N ALA A 47 31.49 10.02 24.83
CA ALA A 47 32.20 10.35 23.60
C ALA A 47 32.10 11.84 23.26
N ILE A 48 30.89 12.40 23.32
CA ILE A 48 30.63 13.81 23.01
C ILE A 48 31.34 14.72 24.02
N CYS A 49 31.21 14.45 25.32
CA CYS A 49 31.86 15.24 26.38
C CYS A 49 33.39 15.22 26.23
N MET A 50 33.97 14.04 25.99
CA MET A 50 35.42 13.90 25.78
C MET A 50 35.88 14.66 24.53
N GLY A 51 35.15 14.54 23.42
CA GLY A 51 35.48 15.23 22.18
C GLY A 51 35.39 16.75 22.27
N LEU A 52 34.37 17.29 22.95
CA LEU A 52 34.25 18.73 23.19
C LEU A 52 35.31 19.24 24.16
N TYR A 53 35.64 18.46 25.19
CA TYR A 53 36.72 18.80 26.13
C TYR A 53 38.08 18.91 25.44
N VAL A 54 38.43 17.98 24.54
CA VAL A 54 39.69 18.04 23.77
C VAL A 54 39.75 19.30 22.91
N ARG A 55 38.63 19.68 22.28
CA ARG A 55 38.57 20.91 21.48
C ARG A 55 38.81 22.13 22.36
N TRP A 56 38.12 22.23 23.49
CA TRP A 56 38.32 23.32 24.45
C TRP A 56 39.76 23.38 24.99
N GLU A 57 40.34 22.26 25.41
CA GLU A 57 41.70 22.18 25.94
C GLU A 57 42.75 22.70 24.93
N LYS A 58 42.53 22.47 23.64
CA LYS A 58 43.48 22.85 22.58
C LYS A 58 43.23 24.22 21.97
N THR A 59 41.97 24.67 21.90
CA THR A 59 41.63 25.98 21.30
C THR A 59 41.51 27.09 22.33
N ALA A 60 41.33 26.76 23.61
CA ALA A 60 41.00 27.70 24.69
C ALA A 60 39.77 28.59 24.36
N ASP A 61 38.89 28.12 23.47
CA ASP A 61 37.74 28.89 23.02
C ASP A 61 36.66 28.96 24.10
N ALA A 62 36.41 30.16 24.60
CA ALA A 62 35.39 30.44 25.61
C ALA A 62 33.98 30.01 25.16
N LEU A 63 33.69 29.98 23.86
CA LEU A 63 32.39 29.54 23.34
C LEU A 63 32.11 28.07 23.68
N ILE A 64 33.12 27.20 23.62
CA ILE A 64 32.96 25.77 23.94
C ILE A 64 32.65 25.59 25.42
N LEU A 65 33.27 26.39 26.29
CA LEU A 65 32.99 26.40 27.72
C LEU A 65 31.56 26.87 28.02
N VAL A 66 31.11 27.94 27.36
CA VAL A 66 29.73 28.45 27.48
C VAL A 66 28.72 27.39 27.04
N ILE A 67 28.99 26.69 25.93
CA ILE A 67 28.14 25.59 25.45
C ILE A 67 28.09 24.45 26.48
N PHE A 68 29.21 24.12 27.12
CA PHE A 68 29.26 23.07 28.14
C PHE A 68 28.42 23.44 29.37
N ILE A 69 28.53 24.69 29.86
CA ILE A 69 27.71 25.21 30.97
C ILE A 69 26.22 25.20 30.59
N LEU A 70 25.88 25.66 29.38
CA LEU A 70 24.52 25.63 28.87
C LEU A 70 23.98 24.19 28.81
N GLY A 71 24.82 23.23 28.43
CA GLY A 71 24.45 21.82 28.40
C GLY A 71 24.14 21.22 29.76
N LEU A 72 24.92 21.57 30.78
CA LEU A 72 24.60 21.19 32.15
C LEU A 72 23.28 21.80 32.62
N PHE A 73 23.01 23.05 32.26
CA PHE A 73 21.75 23.72 32.57
C PHE A 73 20.55 23.05 31.87
N VAL A 74 20.68 22.73 30.58
CA VAL A 74 19.67 22.02 29.79
C VAL A 74 19.40 20.62 30.36
N LEU A 75 20.44 19.86 30.70
CA LEU A 75 20.28 18.55 31.36
C LEU A 75 19.66 18.66 32.76
N GLY A 76 20.00 19.71 33.50
CA GLY A 76 19.40 20.03 34.80
C GLY A 76 17.90 20.30 34.67
N ILE A 77 17.49 21.14 33.71
CA ILE A 77 16.07 21.41 33.42
C ILE A 77 15.37 20.12 32.97
N ALA A 78 15.96 19.33 32.08
CA ALA A 78 15.38 18.06 31.65
C ALA A 78 15.16 17.12 32.85
N SER A 79 16.11 17.07 33.78
CA SER A 79 15.99 16.25 35.00
C SER A 79 14.89 16.77 35.92
N ILE A 80 14.79 18.09 36.10
CA ILE A 80 13.71 18.72 36.89
C ILE A 80 12.35 18.43 36.28
N LEU A 81 12.19 18.61 34.96
CA LEU A 81 10.95 18.32 34.24
C LEU A 81 10.54 16.85 34.39
N TYR A 82 11.52 15.93 34.36
CA TYR A 82 11.27 14.50 34.53
C TYR A 82 10.85 14.14 35.96
N TYR A 83 11.67 14.49 36.96
CA TYR A 83 11.48 14.03 38.33
C TYR A 83 10.46 14.84 39.13
N TYR A 84 10.39 16.16 38.94
CA TYR A 84 9.53 17.03 39.74
C TYR A 84 8.18 17.31 39.08
N PHE A 85 8.16 17.48 37.75
CA PHE A 85 6.93 17.83 37.03
C PHE A 85 6.27 16.62 36.34
N SER A 86 6.89 15.43 36.38
CA SER A 86 6.41 14.23 35.65
C SER A 86 6.18 14.48 34.16
N MET A 87 6.87 15.47 33.58
CA MET A 87 6.78 15.84 32.16
C MET A 87 7.82 15.07 31.35
N GLU A 88 7.67 13.75 31.29
CA GLU A 88 8.63 12.84 30.64
C GLU A 88 8.89 13.21 29.17
N THR A 89 7.83 13.53 28.42
CA THR A 89 7.92 13.88 26.99
C THR A 89 8.71 15.15 26.75
N ALA A 90 8.54 16.17 27.60
CA ALA A 90 9.24 17.45 27.49
C ALA A 90 10.73 17.28 27.84
N SER A 91 11.02 16.53 28.91
CA SER A 91 12.38 16.18 29.32
C SER A 91 13.14 15.43 28.21
N LEU A 92 12.56 14.35 27.69
CA LEU A 92 13.14 13.55 26.61
C LEU A 92 13.31 14.39 25.33
N SER A 93 12.36 15.29 25.05
CA SER A 93 12.44 16.16 23.88
C SER A 93 13.63 17.12 23.98
N LEU A 94 13.79 17.77 25.13
CA LEU A 94 14.92 18.68 25.40
C LEU A 94 16.26 17.93 25.29
N SER A 95 16.34 16.71 25.84
CA SER A 95 17.53 15.88 25.78
C SER A 95 17.91 15.47 24.36
N ASN A 96 16.96 14.98 23.55
CA ASN A 96 17.25 14.56 22.17
C ASN A 96 17.66 15.74 21.27
N LEU A 97 17.02 16.91 21.45
CA LEU A 97 17.44 18.15 20.79
C LEU A 97 18.89 18.49 21.11
N TRP A 98 19.25 18.39 22.39
CA TRP A 98 20.60 18.69 22.87
C TRP A 98 21.65 17.70 22.34
N PHE A 99 21.34 16.40 22.29
CA PHE A 99 22.21 15.39 21.70
C PHE A 99 22.51 15.68 20.22
N GLY A 100 21.48 16.01 19.43
CA GLY A 100 21.66 16.41 18.03
C GLY A 100 22.56 17.63 17.88
N PHE A 101 22.36 18.64 18.73
CA PHE A 101 23.16 19.87 18.74
C PHE A 101 24.63 19.61 19.09
N LEU A 102 24.90 18.88 20.17
CA LEU A 102 26.28 18.59 20.58
C LEU A 102 27.02 17.73 19.56
N LEU A 103 26.35 16.75 18.95
CA LEU A 103 26.95 15.90 17.92
C LEU A 103 27.25 16.70 16.64
N GLY A 104 26.39 17.67 16.29
CA GLY A 104 26.64 18.63 15.21
C GLY A 104 27.87 19.51 15.49
N LEU A 105 28.00 20.05 16.70
CA LEU A 105 29.19 20.83 17.09
C LEU A 105 30.47 20.00 16.99
N LEU A 106 30.44 18.76 17.44
CA LEU A 106 31.57 17.83 17.35
C LEU A 106 31.98 17.57 15.89
N CYS A 107 31.00 17.56 14.97
CA CYS A 107 31.24 17.44 13.53
C CYS A 107 31.94 18.66 12.94
N PHE A 108 31.48 19.88 13.25
CA PHE A 108 31.92 21.10 12.57
C PHE A 108 33.16 21.76 13.19
N LEU A 109 33.43 21.53 14.48
CA LEU A 109 34.60 22.04 15.17
C LEU A 109 35.80 21.09 15.04
N ASN A 110 36.15 20.65 13.84
CA ASN A 110 37.32 19.78 13.62
C ASN A 110 38.55 20.59 13.19
N ASN A 111 39.74 20.19 13.64
CA ASN A 111 41.02 20.81 13.29
C ASN A 111 42.11 19.75 13.12
N SER A 112 43.05 19.98 12.20
CA SER A 112 44.20 19.10 11.98
C SER A 112 45.10 18.97 13.22
N ALA A 113 45.08 19.97 14.10
CA ALA A 113 45.79 19.99 15.38
C ALA A 113 45.40 18.82 16.32
N PHE A 114 44.19 18.25 16.18
CA PHE A 114 43.70 17.19 17.06
C PHE A 114 44.13 15.78 16.64
N LYS A 115 44.69 15.61 15.42
CA LYS A 115 44.96 14.27 14.85
C LYS A 115 45.94 13.43 15.67
N ARG A 116 46.80 14.04 16.49
CA ARG A 116 47.83 13.37 17.29
C ARG A 116 47.44 13.23 18.78
N ASP A 117 46.26 13.68 19.17
CA ASP A 117 45.84 13.64 20.58
C ASP A 117 45.18 12.30 20.93
N VAL A 118 45.68 11.65 21.99
CA VAL A 118 45.19 10.35 22.47
C VAL A 118 43.71 10.42 22.89
N LYS A 119 43.26 11.56 23.43
CA LYS A 119 41.87 11.75 23.86
C LYS A 119 40.92 11.89 22.67
N GLU A 120 41.38 12.49 21.56
CA GLU A 120 40.62 12.53 20.29
C GLU A 120 40.53 11.13 19.67
N GLU A 121 41.59 10.32 19.77
CA GLU A 121 41.54 8.93 19.32
C GLU A 121 40.56 8.08 20.15
N ALA A 122 40.59 8.21 21.48
CA ALA A 122 39.60 7.59 22.36
C ALA A 122 38.16 8.02 22.00
N THR A 123 37.95 9.31 21.72
CA THR A 123 36.65 9.84 21.27
C THR A 123 36.16 9.12 20.00
N LYS A 124 37.03 8.90 19.00
CA LYS A 124 36.67 8.19 17.76
C LYS A 124 36.25 6.74 18.01
N TYR A 125 36.97 6.01 18.86
CA TYR A 125 36.59 4.65 19.23
C TYR A 125 35.27 4.60 20.01
N LEU A 126 35.02 5.56 20.89
CA LEU A 126 33.75 5.66 21.63
C LEU A 126 32.56 5.99 20.70
N LEU A 127 32.76 6.84 19.69
CA LEU A 127 31.73 7.09 18.66
C LEU A 127 31.44 5.83 17.84
N LEU A 128 32.49 5.10 17.42
CA LEU A 128 32.33 3.85 16.68
C LEU A 128 31.62 2.78 17.53
N SER A 129 31.98 2.65 18.81
CA SER A 129 31.32 1.72 19.72
C SER A 129 29.86 2.10 19.96
N ALA A 130 29.52 3.40 19.98
CA ALA A 130 28.14 3.86 20.08
C ALA A 130 27.31 3.41 18.87
N ILE A 131 27.86 3.48 17.66
CA ILE A 131 27.21 2.98 16.43
C ILE A 131 26.95 1.48 16.55
N VAL A 132 27.96 0.70 16.91
CA VAL A 132 27.85 -0.76 17.02
C VAL A 132 26.82 -1.15 18.09
N LEU A 133 26.90 -0.54 19.28
CA LEU A 133 25.94 -0.79 20.36
C LEU A 133 24.51 -0.41 19.95
N ARG A 134 24.33 0.69 19.22
CA ARG A 134 23.01 1.13 18.73
C ARG A 134 22.42 0.14 17.73
N ILE A 135 23.21 -0.31 16.75
CA ILE A 135 22.78 -1.30 15.75
C ILE A 135 22.45 -2.63 16.42
N LEU A 136 23.30 -3.10 17.33
CA LEU A 136 23.07 -4.33 18.09
C LEU A 136 21.80 -4.23 18.93
N CYS A 137 21.59 -3.13 19.65
CA CYS A 137 20.37 -2.89 20.42
C CYS A 137 19.14 -2.93 19.52
N ALA A 138 19.16 -2.19 18.42
CA ALA A 138 18.08 -2.12 17.44
C ALA A 138 17.76 -3.50 16.82
N LEU A 139 18.78 -4.33 16.58
CA LEU A 139 18.63 -5.67 16.05
C LEU A 139 18.02 -6.62 17.10
N VAL A 140 18.54 -6.59 18.33
CA VAL A 140 18.05 -7.44 19.43
C VAL A 140 16.60 -7.10 19.79
N GLU A 141 16.24 -5.81 19.84
CA GLU A 141 14.86 -5.36 20.06
C GLU A 141 13.87 -5.98 19.05
N ARG A 142 14.29 -6.10 17.78
CA ARG A 142 13.47 -6.66 16.69
C ARG A 142 13.42 -8.19 16.72
N ILE A 143 14.57 -8.84 16.95
CA ILE A 143 14.64 -10.31 17.06
C ILE A 143 13.88 -10.80 18.30
N CYS A 144 13.86 -10.03 19.39
CA CYS A 144 13.12 -10.39 20.60
C CYS A 144 11.66 -9.93 20.58
N GLY A 145 11.15 -9.37 19.47
CA GLY A 145 9.77 -8.90 19.36
C GLY A 145 9.39 -7.78 20.35
N CYS A 146 10.38 -7.05 20.90
CA CYS A 146 10.18 -6.03 21.92
C CYS A 146 9.67 -4.69 21.34
N ILE A 147 9.58 -4.56 20.02
CA ILE A 147 9.16 -3.33 19.35
C ILE A 147 7.68 -3.38 18.98
N HIS A 148 6.95 -2.34 19.36
CA HIS A 148 5.63 -2.06 18.83
C HIS A 148 5.72 -1.08 17.66
N HIS A 149 5.54 -1.57 16.43
CA HIS A 149 5.62 -0.73 15.24
C HIS A 149 4.40 0.22 15.16
N ARG A 150 4.67 1.52 15.16
CA ARG A 150 3.63 2.56 14.99
C ARG A 150 3.72 3.21 13.62
N PRO A 151 2.59 3.54 12.99
CA PRO A 151 2.58 4.26 11.72
C PRO A 151 2.89 5.74 11.96
N THR A 152 4.13 6.13 11.69
CA THR A 152 4.59 7.53 11.75
C THR A 152 5.42 7.84 10.51
N LEU A 153 5.52 9.11 10.13
CA LEU A 153 6.44 9.54 9.07
C LEU A 153 7.85 9.71 9.64
N LEU A 154 7.95 10.53 10.69
CA LEU A 154 9.18 10.79 11.45
C LEU A 154 8.83 10.70 12.94
N THR A 155 9.72 10.10 13.73
CA THR A 155 9.56 10.08 15.19
C THR A 155 9.95 11.43 15.78
N THR A 156 9.42 11.75 16.96
CA THR A 156 9.79 12.97 17.69
C THR A 156 11.29 13.00 18.03
N ILE A 157 11.89 11.84 18.31
CA ILE A 157 13.31 11.69 18.60
C ILE A 157 14.14 12.08 17.38
N GLU A 158 13.89 11.45 16.23
CA GLU A 158 14.59 11.74 14.97
C GLU A 158 14.44 13.22 14.60
N CYS A 159 13.21 13.77 14.69
CA CYS A 159 12.94 15.17 14.40
C CYS A 159 13.79 16.12 15.26
N LEU A 160 13.84 15.89 16.57
CA LEU A 160 14.57 16.75 17.49
C LEU A 160 16.09 16.63 17.33
N GLU A 161 16.61 15.43 17.10
CA GLU A 161 18.04 15.24 16.81
C GLU A 161 18.44 15.92 15.49
N LEU A 162 17.62 15.83 14.44
CA LEU A 162 17.82 16.53 13.17
C LEU A 162 17.80 18.05 13.37
N VAL A 163 16.81 18.59 14.10
CA VAL A 163 16.72 20.03 14.41
C VAL A 163 17.92 20.49 15.21
N GLY A 164 18.35 19.73 16.22
CA GLY A 164 19.55 20.04 17.00
C GLY A 164 20.80 20.14 16.12
N PHE A 165 21.00 19.15 15.24
CA PHE A 165 22.13 19.13 14.30
C PHE A 165 22.08 20.31 13.31
N ALA A 166 20.89 20.67 12.82
CA ALA A 166 20.68 21.84 11.98
C ALA A 166 21.04 23.15 12.72
N ILE A 167 20.64 23.30 14.00
CA ILE A 167 21.00 24.47 14.82
C ILE A 167 22.52 24.55 15.01
N ALA A 168 23.20 23.42 15.22
CA ALA A 168 24.67 23.42 15.39
C ALA A 168 25.40 23.97 14.15
N SER A 169 24.85 23.78 12.95
CA SER A 169 25.43 24.31 11.71
C SER A 169 25.46 25.85 11.65
N THR A 170 24.63 26.54 12.45
CA THR A 170 24.58 28.01 12.48
C THR A 170 25.84 28.66 13.08
N THR A 171 26.70 27.86 13.71
CA THR A 171 28.06 28.28 14.12
C THR A 171 28.97 28.59 12.92
N MET A 172 28.58 28.16 11.72
CA MET A 172 29.30 28.39 10.47
C MET A 172 28.75 29.59 9.69
N LEU A 173 29.47 30.04 8.66
CA LEU A 173 29.01 31.05 7.71
C LEU A 173 27.62 30.70 7.14
N VAL A 174 26.77 31.71 6.94
CA VAL A 174 25.36 31.57 6.55
C VAL A 174 25.14 30.68 5.33
N GLU A 175 25.99 30.79 4.31
CA GLU A 175 25.88 29.96 3.09
C GLU A 175 26.15 28.47 3.35
N LYS A 176 27.17 28.18 4.17
CA LYS A 176 27.55 26.81 4.54
C LYS A 176 26.52 26.19 5.48
N SER A 177 26.02 26.97 6.43
CA SER A 177 24.98 26.52 7.36
C SER A 177 23.68 26.22 6.62
N LEU A 178 23.26 27.06 5.67
CA LEU A 178 22.08 26.81 4.85
C LEU A 178 22.19 25.52 4.03
N SER A 179 23.36 25.25 3.45
CA SER A 179 23.61 23.99 2.72
C SER A 179 23.45 22.76 3.62
N ILE A 180 23.96 22.83 4.86
CA ILE A 180 23.84 21.75 5.86
C ILE A 180 22.40 21.58 6.32
N ILE A 181 21.67 22.67 6.59
CA ILE A 181 20.25 22.62 6.97
C ILE A 181 19.44 21.89 5.88
N LEU A 182 19.69 22.20 4.61
CA LEU A 182 19.04 21.50 3.49
C LEU A 182 19.45 20.02 3.42
N LEU A 183 20.70 19.67 3.71
CA LEU A 183 21.13 18.26 3.77
C LEU A 183 20.43 17.51 4.92
N VAL A 184 20.21 18.15 6.06
CA VAL A 184 19.45 17.58 7.17
C VAL A 184 18.00 17.34 6.78
N ILE A 185 17.39 18.26 6.02
CA ILE A 185 16.04 18.07 5.46
C ILE A 185 16.04 16.89 4.48
N ALA A 186 17.06 16.75 3.64
CA ALA A 186 17.22 15.60 2.75
C ALA A 186 17.30 14.27 3.52
N LEU A 187 18.06 14.25 4.62
CA LEU A 187 18.15 13.09 5.52
C LEU A 187 16.79 12.77 6.15
N ALA A 188 16.01 13.78 6.55
CA ALA A 188 14.66 13.59 7.06
C ALA A 188 13.75 12.93 6.01
N MET A 189 13.81 13.39 4.76
CA MET A 189 13.03 12.79 3.66
C MET A 189 13.46 11.35 3.38
N LEU A 190 14.76 11.04 3.45
CA LEU A 190 15.28 9.69 3.31
C LEU A 190 14.81 8.74 4.44
N ILE A 191 14.76 9.22 5.68
CA ILE A 191 14.24 8.44 6.81
C ILE A 191 12.75 8.11 6.58
N ILE A 192 11.96 9.09 6.12
CA ILE A 192 10.55 8.86 5.79
C ILE A 192 10.43 7.84 4.64
N ASP A 193 11.25 7.97 3.61
CA ASP A 193 11.27 7.07 2.44
C ASP A 193 11.55 5.61 2.83
N LEU A 194 12.54 5.39 3.71
CA LEU A 194 12.86 4.08 4.29
C LEU A 194 11.71 3.53 5.14
N ARG A 195 11.07 4.37 5.96
CA ARG A 195 9.97 3.96 6.84
C ARG A 195 8.71 3.59 6.06
N MET A 196 8.43 4.30 4.97
CA MET A 196 7.39 3.93 4.01
C MET A 196 7.77 2.69 3.19
N LYS A 197 9.03 2.24 3.26
CA LYS A 197 9.66 1.18 2.46
C LYS A 197 9.34 1.31 0.97
N SER A 198 9.44 2.53 0.45
CA SER A 198 9.26 2.76 -0.97
C SER A 198 10.21 1.87 -1.79
N PHE A 199 9.81 1.57 -3.02
CA PHE A 199 10.57 0.68 -3.90
C PHE A 199 12.02 1.15 -4.13
N LEU A 200 12.27 2.46 -4.11
CA LEU A 200 13.58 3.08 -4.38
C LEU A 200 14.30 3.59 -3.12
N ALA A 201 13.80 3.28 -1.91
CA ALA A 201 14.40 3.78 -0.67
C ALA A 201 15.87 3.34 -0.46
N ILE A 202 16.22 2.08 -0.76
CA ILE A 202 17.59 1.57 -0.63
C ILE A 202 18.54 2.20 -1.66
N PRO A 203 18.18 2.30 -2.96
CA PRO A 203 18.92 3.12 -3.92
C PRO A 203 19.13 4.57 -3.45
N ASN A 204 18.10 5.23 -2.92
CA ASN A 204 18.21 6.60 -2.42
C ASN A 204 19.17 6.71 -1.24
N LEU A 205 19.17 5.71 -0.33
CA LEU A 205 20.13 5.65 0.77
C LEU A 205 21.58 5.57 0.26
N ALA A 206 21.83 4.73 -0.74
CA ALA A 206 23.15 4.60 -1.35
C ALA A 206 23.59 5.88 -2.07
N ILE A 207 22.69 6.51 -2.83
CA ILE A 207 22.93 7.79 -3.52
C ILE A 207 23.21 8.90 -2.51
N PHE A 208 22.40 9.00 -1.45
CA PHE A 208 22.60 9.97 -0.37
C PHE A 208 23.97 9.80 0.29
N GLY A 209 24.32 8.57 0.68
CA GLY A 209 25.61 8.29 1.29
C GLY A 209 26.79 8.63 0.37
N ALA A 210 26.71 8.27 -0.92
CA ALA A 210 27.75 8.55 -1.90
C ALA A 210 27.91 10.04 -2.18
N ILE A 211 26.82 10.77 -2.47
CA ILE A 211 26.87 12.20 -2.77
C ILE A 211 27.29 12.99 -1.52
N ALA A 212 26.73 12.68 -0.34
CA ALA A 212 27.08 13.38 0.89
C ALA A 212 28.58 13.24 1.20
N SER A 213 29.11 12.02 1.17
CA SER A 213 30.51 11.75 1.54
C SER A 213 31.53 12.16 0.47
N LEU A 214 31.28 11.88 -0.80
CA LEU A 214 32.28 12.06 -1.88
C LEU A 214 32.23 13.45 -2.52
N LEU A 215 31.08 14.13 -2.48
CA LEU A 215 30.86 15.37 -3.25
C LEU A 215 30.51 16.55 -2.34
N PHE A 216 29.50 16.40 -1.47
CA PHE A 216 28.96 17.51 -0.67
C PHE A 216 29.91 18.07 0.40
N PHE A 217 30.45 17.22 1.27
CA PHE A 217 31.38 17.71 2.31
C PHE A 217 32.69 18.25 1.72
N PRO A 218 33.29 17.61 0.69
CA PRO A 218 34.42 18.18 -0.04
C PRO A 218 34.10 19.52 -0.71
N SER A 219 32.91 19.68 -1.31
CA SER A 219 32.53 20.92 -2.01
C SER A 219 32.42 22.13 -1.07
N LEU A 220 31.96 21.92 0.17
CA LEU A 220 31.84 22.99 1.16
C LEU A 220 33.18 23.40 1.80
N GLN A 221 34.24 22.62 1.57
CA GLN A 221 35.58 22.82 2.15
C GLN A 221 35.52 23.04 3.67
N ILE A 222 34.73 22.20 4.36
CA ILE A 222 34.56 22.27 5.81
C ILE A 222 35.45 21.20 6.45
N PRO A 223 36.25 21.54 7.47
CA PRO A 223 36.91 20.51 8.28
C PRO A 223 35.84 19.79 9.11
N THR A 224 35.36 18.65 8.60
CA THR A 224 34.36 17.82 9.28
C THR A 224 35.03 16.67 10.01
N ASN A 225 34.45 16.25 11.16
CA ASN A 225 34.84 15.00 11.81
C ASN A 225 34.02 13.84 11.22
N PRO A 226 34.62 12.93 10.42
CA PRO A 226 33.89 11.88 9.74
C PRO A 226 33.29 10.84 10.71
N PHE A 227 33.89 10.62 11.88
CA PHE A 227 33.38 9.67 12.87
C PHE A 227 32.11 10.18 13.55
N ALA A 228 32.07 11.48 13.89
CA ALA A 228 30.89 12.09 14.47
C ALA A 228 29.73 12.14 13.45
N LEU A 229 30.03 12.44 12.18
CA LEU A 229 29.05 12.43 11.10
C LEU A 229 28.50 11.02 10.85
N ALA A 230 29.38 10.02 10.76
CA ALA A 230 28.99 8.62 10.62
C ALA A 230 28.15 8.15 11.81
N CYS A 231 28.48 8.59 13.03
CA CYS A 231 27.71 8.30 14.23
C CYS A 231 26.30 8.89 14.15
N PHE A 232 26.17 10.18 13.81
CA PHE A 232 24.87 10.83 13.64
C PHE A 232 24.00 10.12 12.60
N PHE A 233 24.56 9.90 11.42
CA PHE A 233 23.86 9.25 10.31
C PHE A 233 23.44 7.81 10.65
N SER A 234 24.37 7.00 11.18
CA SER A 234 24.10 5.60 11.47
C SER A 234 23.08 5.43 12.58
N CYS A 235 23.15 6.24 13.65
CA CYS A 235 22.20 6.17 14.76
C CYS A 235 20.76 6.49 14.32
N LEU A 236 20.58 7.43 13.39
CA LEU A 236 19.26 7.79 12.83
C LEU A 236 18.75 6.76 11.82
N ILE A 237 19.62 6.23 10.95
CA ILE A 237 19.20 5.32 9.86
C ILE A 237 19.01 3.87 10.33
N SER A 238 19.66 3.45 11.42
CA SER A 238 19.64 2.05 11.89
C SER A 238 18.22 1.49 12.05
N ASP A 239 17.34 2.23 12.73
CA ASP A 239 15.96 1.80 12.95
C ASP A 239 15.12 1.70 11.66
N PRO A 240 14.96 2.79 10.87
CA PRO A 240 14.16 2.73 9.65
C PRO A 240 14.71 1.72 8.64
N LEU A 241 16.04 1.53 8.55
CA LEU A 241 16.67 0.55 7.67
C LEU A 241 16.32 -0.89 8.09
N LEU A 242 16.43 -1.23 9.38
CA LEU A 242 16.06 -2.55 9.88
C LEU A 242 14.55 -2.79 9.73
N ASP A 243 13.73 -1.76 9.93
CA ASP A 243 12.28 -1.84 9.80
C ASP A 243 11.82 -2.15 8.37
N VAL A 244 12.63 -1.86 7.33
CA VAL A 244 12.36 -2.32 5.96
C VAL A 244 12.13 -3.83 5.94
N TYR A 245 12.92 -4.58 6.71
CA TYR A 245 12.80 -6.04 6.82
C TYR A 245 11.85 -6.49 7.93
N PHE A 246 12.02 -5.97 9.15
CA PHE A 246 11.34 -6.49 10.35
C PHE A 246 9.91 -5.99 10.55
N SER A 247 9.55 -4.81 10.01
CA SER A 247 8.20 -4.28 10.24
C SER A 247 7.16 -5.08 9.45
N GLY A 248 6.20 -5.67 10.18
CA GLY A 248 5.05 -6.38 9.62
C GLY A 248 3.86 -5.52 9.23
N LEU A 249 3.97 -4.18 9.33
CA LEU A 249 2.88 -3.27 8.99
C LEU A 249 2.47 -3.41 7.52
N SER A 250 1.15 -3.46 7.28
CA SER A 250 0.59 -3.44 5.93
C SER A 250 0.89 -2.11 5.22
N VAL A 251 0.71 -2.09 3.90
CA VAL A 251 0.90 -0.88 3.08
C VAL A 251 0.04 0.27 3.62
N THR A 252 -1.25 0.01 3.84
CA THR A 252 -2.23 1.03 4.20
C THR A 252 -2.05 1.52 5.64
N GLU A 253 -1.55 0.67 6.55
CA GLU A 253 -1.11 1.07 7.88
C GLU A 253 0.11 1.99 7.83
N ARG A 254 1.15 1.67 7.06
CA ARG A 254 2.36 2.52 6.97
C ARG A 254 2.02 3.90 6.43
N TRP A 255 1.22 3.97 5.38
CA TRP A 255 0.78 5.21 4.76
C TRP A 255 -0.36 5.92 5.51
N LYS A 256 -0.86 5.34 6.61
CA LYS A 256 -1.96 5.89 7.41
C LYS A 256 -1.79 7.38 7.78
N PRO A 257 -0.61 7.87 8.22
CA PRO A 257 -0.42 9.29 8.57
C PRO A 257 -0.65 10.23 7.39
N TYR A 258 -0.42 9.75 6.17
CA TYR A 258 -0.62 10.50 4.94
C TYR A 258 -2.06 10.33 4.40
N LEU A 259 -2.55 9.08 4.33
CA LEU A 259 -3.85 8.75 3.77
C LEU A 259 -5.02 9.32 4.59
N TYR A 260 -4.91 9.36 5.91
CA TYR A 260 -5.98 9.85 6.80
C TYR A 260 -5.90 11.35 7.11
N ARG A 261 -4.88 12.06 6.60
CA ARG A 261 -4.71 13.49 6.87
C ARG A 261 -5.83 14.32 6.21
N GLY A 262 -6.22 15.44 6.82
CA GLY A 262 -7.31 16.28 6.28
C GLY A 262 -7.07 16.77 4.84
N LYS A 263 -8.16 17.05 4.12
CA LYS A 263 -8.15 17.52 2.73
C LYS A 263 -7.19 18.69 2.49
N ILE A 264 -7.22 19.69 3.37
CA ILE A 264 -6.41 20.91 3.25
C ILE A 264 -4.93 20.56 3.43
N CYS A 265 -4.58 19.79 4.45
CA CYS A 265 -3.20 19.36 4.70
C CYS A 265 -2.61 18.60 3.51
N ARG A 266 -3.37 17.68 2.90
CA ARG A 266 -2.90 16.93 1.73
C ARG A 266 -2.67 17.86 0.53
N ARG A 267 -3.58 18.79 0.26
CA ARG A 267 -3.40 19.77 -0.83
C ARG A 267 -2.19 20.68 -0.59
N LEU A 268 -2.01 21.17 0.64
CA LEU A 268 -0.83 21.95 1.01
C LEU A 268 0.46 21.14 0.85
N SER A 269 0.44 19.83 1.14
CA SER A 269 1.59 18.94 0.91
C SER A 269 1.97 18.88 -0.56
N VAL A 270 1.00 18.78 -1.48
CA VAL A 270 1.29 18.75 -2.94
C VAL A 270 1.85 20.09 -3.40
N ILE A 271 1.29 21.20 -2.93
CA ILE A 271 1.79 22.54 -3.24
C ILE A 271 3.23 22.69 -2.74
N LEU A 272 3.52 22.23 -1.52
CA LEU A 272 4.87 22.27 -0.96
C LEU A 272 5.87 21.46 -1.79
N VAL A 273 5.48 20.26 -2.24
CA VAL A 273 6.32 19.43 -3.15
C VAL A 273 6.60 20.19 -4.44
N GLY A 274 5.57 20.77 -5.08
CA GLY A 274 5.75 21.56 -6.31
C GLY A 274 6.65 22.80 -6.11
N VAL A 275 6.59 23.46 -4.95
CA VAL A 275 7.50 24.57 -4.63
C VAL A 275 8.94 24.09 -4.50
N ILE A 276 9.19 22.96 -3.83
CA ILE A 276 10.53 22.39 -3.67
C ILE A 276 11.11 21.99 -5.05
N GLU A 277 10.31 21.35 -5.89
CA GLU A 277 10.70 20.99 -7.27
C GLU A 277 11.01 22.21 -8.12
N LEU A 278 10.21 23.27 -8.01
CA LEU A 278 10.46 24.53 -8.70
C LEU A 278 11.77 25.19 -8.23
N ILE A 279 12.04 25.17 -6.91
CA ILE A 279 13.31 25.67 -6.36
C ILE A 279 14.47 24.86 -6.94
N PHE A 280 14.36 23.53 -7.00
CA PHE A 280 15.38 22.68 -7.62
C PHE A 280 15.60 23.04 -9.09
N PHE A 281 14.53 23.26 -9.86
CA PHE A 281 14.63 23.67 -11.26
C PHE A 281 15.34 25.02 -11.43
N ILE A 282 15.02 26.01 -10.59
CA ILE A 282 15.68 27.32 -10.58
C ILE A 282 17.17 27.17 -10.24
N LEU A 283 17.50 26.35 -9.23
CA LEU A 283 18.89 26.07 -8.86
C LEU A 283 19.65 25.36 -10.00
N ALA A 284 18.99 24.45 -10.72
CA ALA A 284 19.54 23.79 -11.90
C ALA A 284 19.83 24.79 -13.03
N ALA A 285 18.94 25.78 -13.22
CA ALA A 285 19.09 26.83 -14.23
C ALA A 285 20.30 27.75 -13.98
N PHE A 286 20.75 27.91 -12.72
CA PHE A 286 21.98 28.67 -12.44
C PHE A 286 23.22 28.09 -13.11
N LYS A 287 23.21 26.82 -13.53
CA LYS A 287 24.30 26.24 -14.32
C LYS A 287 24.49 26.96 -15.68
N LEU A 288 23.46 27.63 -16.21
CA LEU A 288 23.56 28.40 -17.45
C LEU A 288 24.47 29.63 -17.37
N ARG A 289 24.82 30.08 -16.15
CA ARG A 289 25.77 31.17 -15.95
C ARG A 289 27.22 30.77 -16.27
N ASP A 290 27.50 29.48 -16.30
CA ASP A 290 28.82 28.93 -16.58
C ASP A 290 29.13 28.99 -18.09
N LEU A 291 29.94 29.97 -18.48
CA LEU A 291 30.22 30.27 -19.89
C LEU A 291 31.29 29.35 -20.49
N ASP A 292 32.01 28.56 -19.69
CA ASP A 292 33.16 27.77 -20.16
C ASP A 292 32.75 26.61 -21.09
N LEU A 293 31.51 26.11 -20.96
CA LEU A 293 30.96 25.00 -21.76
C LEU A 293 29.58 25.31 -22.37
N TRP A 294 29.29 26.58 -22.63
CA TRP A 294 27.95 27.06 -23.00
C TRP A 294 27.31 26.33 -24.19
N TYR A 295 28.10 25.94 -25.19
CA TYR A 295 27.65 25.20 -26.38
C TYR A 295 27.00 23.85 -26.06
N PHE A 296 27.40 23.19 -24.97
CA PHE A 296 26.80 21.91 -24.54
C PHE A 296 25.78 22.12 -23.42
N VAL A 297 26.06 23.03 -22.50
CA VAL A 297 25.25 23.28 -21.31
C VAL A 297 23.90 23.89 -21.69
N ILE A 298 23.85 24.89 -22.58
CA ILE A 298 22.61 25.56 -22.94
C ILE A 298 21.65 24.60 -23.68
N PRO A 299 22.05 23.93 -24.77
CA PRO A 299 21.14 22.99 -25.45
C PRO A 299 20.75 21.81 -24.57
N GLY A 300 21.68 21.27 -23.79
CA GLY A 300 21.40 20.19 -22.83
C GLY A 300 20.34 20.61 -21.81
N PHE A 301 20.55 21.74 -21.13
CA PHE A 301 19.58 22.26 -20.16
C PHE A 301 18.24 22.59 -20.82
N SER A 302 18.22 23.18 -22.02
CA SER A 302 16.97 23.48 -22.72
C SER A 302 16.16 22.22 -23.02
N ILE A 303 16.78 21.18 -23.58
CA ILE A 303 16.10 19.92 -23.93
C ILE A 303 15.61 19.21 -22.67
N PHE A 304 16.51 18.96 -21.71
CA PHE A 304 16.18 18.21 -20.50
C PHE A 304 15.31 19.02 -19.54
N GLY A 305 15.45 20.34 -19.49
CA GLY A 305 14.62 21.23 -18.69
C GLY A 305 13.18 21.32 -19.21
N ILE A 306 12.98 21.42 -20.53
CA ILE A 306 11.63 21.35 -21.12
C ILE A 306 11.00 19.99 -20.85
N PHE A 307 11.75 18.90 -21.07
CA PHE A 307 11.27 17.55 -20.78
C PHE A 307 10.90 17.39 -19.29
N TRP A 308 11.74 17.86 -18.39
CA TRP A 308 11.50 17.88 -16.95
C TRP A 308 10.22 18.64 -16.59
N MET A 309 10.02 19.84 -17.14
CA MET A 309 8.81 20.64 -16.90
C MET A 309 7.54 19.90 -17.34
N ILE A 310 7.57 19.25 -18.51
CA ILE A 310 6.43 18.48 -19.02
C ILE A 310 6.11 17.30 -18.06
N CYS A 311 7.14 16.54 -17.67
CA CYS A 311 6.99 15.42 -16.73
C CYS A 311 6.46 15.87 -15.36
N HIS A 312 6.91 17.02 -14.84
CA HIS A 312 6.53 17.50 -13.51
C HIS A 312 5.13 18.14 -13.48
N VAL A 313 4.68 18.74 -14.59
CA VAL A 313 3.26 19.12 -14.75
C VAL A 313 2.36 17.88 -14.68
N ILE A 314 2.75 16.78 -15.36
CA ILE A 314 2.02 15.51 -15.30
C ILE A 314 2.04 14.94 -13.87
N PHE A 315 3.20 14.94 -13.22
CA PHE A 315 3.35 14.50 -11.83
C PHE A 315 2.42 15.26 -10.87
N PHE A 316 2.39 16.59 -10.96
CA PHE A 316 1.53 17.42 -10.13
C PHE A 316 0.04 17.16 -10.38
N ILE A 317 -0.39 17.08 -11.65
CA ILE A 317 -1.77 16.73 -12.02
C ILE A 317 -2.13 15.34 -11.47
N THR A 318 -1.21 14.39 -11.54
CA THR A 318 -1.39 13.01 -11.06
C THR A 318 -1.58 12.97 -9.54
N LEU A 319 -0.71 13.63 -8.76
CA LEU A 319 -0.86 13.76 -7.30
C LEU A 319 -2.15 14.48 -6.91
N TRP A 320 -2.52 15.53 -7.64
CA TRP A 320 -3.75 16.26 -7.39
C TRP A 320 -4.99 15.41 -7.67
N GLY A 321 -4.98 14.66 -8.77
CA GLY A 321 -6.01 13.69 -9.14
C GLY A 321 -6.15 12.59 -8.10
N PHE A 322 -5.02 12.00 -7.66
CA PHE A 322 -4.97 11.02 -6.57
C PHE A 322 -5.71 11.52 -5.33
N HIS A 323 -5.38 12.73 -4.87
CA HIS A 323 -6.02 13.28 -3.67
C HIS A 323 -7.48 13.62 -3.86
N THR A 324 -7.90 14.04 -5.06
CA THR A 324 -9.30 14.28 -5.35
C THR A 324 -10.09 12.98 -5.25
N LYS A 325 -9.60 11.90 -5.85
CA LYS A 325 -10.20 10.57 -5.77
C LYS A 325 -10.19 10.00 -4.34
N LEU A 326 -9.09 10.20 -3.61
CA LEU A 326 -8.98 9.83 -2.20
C LEU A 326 -9.96 10.61 -1.32
N ASN A 327 -10.19 11.90 -1.58
CA ASN A 327 -11.20 12.68 -0.87
C ASN A 327 -12.60 12.09 -1.06
N ASP A 328 -12.93 11.66 -2.28
CA ASP A 328 -14.23 11.05 -2.56
C ASP A 328 -14.38 9.69 -1.87
N CYS A 329 -13.29 8.90 -1.79
CA CYS A 329 -13.25 7.70 -0.96
C CYS A 329 -13.48 8.01 0.52
N HIS A 330 -12.83 9.06 1.05
CA HIS A 330 -13.04 9.50 2.43
C HIS A 330 -14.48 9.94 2.70
N LYS A 331 -15.12 10.65 1.77
CA LYS A 331 -16.55 11.02 1.91
C LYS A 331 -17.42 9.78 2.09
N VAL A 332 -17.23 8.77 1.23
CA VAL A 332 -17.98 7.49 1.31
C VAL A 332 -17.65 6.73 2.60
N TYR A 333 -16.38 6.72 3.00
CA TYR A 333 -15.94 6.09 4.25
C TYR A 333 -16.56 6.74 5.49
N TYR A 334 -16.62 8.07 5.55
CA TYR A 334 -17.22 8.78 6.68
C TYR A 334 -18.74 8.64 6.71
N THR A 335 -19.43 8.54 5.56
CA THR A 335 -20.87 8.30 5.52
C THR A 335 -21.25 6.88 5.93
N HIS A 336 -20.41 5.88 5.64
CA HIS A 336 -20.66 4.46 5.95
C HIS A 336 -19.84 3.93 7.13
N ARG A 337 -19.43 4.81 8.06
CA ARG A 337 -18.54 4.46 9.18
C ARG A 337 -19.11 3.39 10.12
N ALA A 338 -20.44 3.23 10.18
CA ALA A 338 -21.12 2.27 11.04
C ALA A 338 -21.01 0.81 10.55
N GLU A 339 -20.61 0.55 9.31
CA GLU A 339 -20.75 -0.76 8.66
C GLU A 339 -19.46 -1.61 8.59
N ASN A 340 -18.49 -1.41 9.50
CA ASN A 340 -17.19 -2.14 9.49
C ASN A 340 -16.40 -2.03 8.16
N ASN A 341 -16.65 -0.99 7.37
CA ASN A 341 -15.98 -0.77 6.10
C ASN A 341 -14.59 -0.16 6.30
N SER A 342 -13.54 -0.90 5.94
CA SER A 342 -12.17 -0.37 5.89
C SER A 342 -11.99 0.58 4.69
N LEU A 343 -11.18 1.64 4.85
CA LEU A 343 -10.84 2.57 3.77
C LEU A 343 -10.31 1.85 2.51
N ASP A 344 -9.57 0.76 2.70
CA ASP A 344 -8.98 -0.05 1.63
C ASP A 344 -10.03 -0.66 0.70
N ARG A 345 -11.16 -1.11 1.27
CA ARG A 345 -12.30 -1.64 0.50
C ARG A 345 -13.00 -0.54 -0.30
N VAL A 346 -13.13 0.65 0.27
CA VAL A 346 -13.70 1.82 -0.42
C VAL A 346 -12.78 2.30 -1.56
N MET A 347 -11.46 2.31 -1.33
CA MET A 347 -10.49 2.64 -2.37
C MET A 347 -10.50 1.62 -3.50
N ALA A 348 -10.61 0.33 -3.18
CA ALA A 348 -10.73 -0.74 -4.18
C ALA A 348 -12.01 -0.57 -5.03
N SER A 349 -13.18 -0.37 -4.39
CA SER A 349 -14.45 -0.24 -5.11
C SER A 349 -14.51 0.99 -6.02
N LYS A 350 -13.85 2.10 -5.62
CA LYS A 350 -13.73 3.32 -6.43
C LYS A 350 -12.64 3.26 -7.51
N GLY A 351 -12.03 2.10 -7.77
CA GLY A 351 -11.06 1.95 -8.85
C GLY A 351 -9.72 2.66 -8.58
N MET A 352 -9.38 2.89 -7.31
CA MET A 352 -8.13 3.55 -6.93
C MET A 352 -6.90 2.74 -7.36
N ARG A 353 -7.01 1.40 -7.34
CA ARG A 353 -5.98 0.47 -7.81
C ARG A 353 -5.53 0.77 -9.24
N HIS A 354 -6.49 0.86 -10.17
CA HIS A 354 -6.19 1.09 -11.58
C HIS A 354 -5.54 2.46 -11.80
N PHE A 355 -6.05 3.49 -11.11
CA PHE A 355 -5.46 4.83 -11.11
C PHE A 355 -3.99 4.78 -10.64
N CYS A 356 -3.72 4.10 -9.53
CA CYS A 356 -2.36 3.96 -8.99
C CYS A 356 -1.42 3.24 -9.96
N LEU A 357 -1.85 2.14 -10.59
CA LEU A 357 -1.01 1.39 -11.53
C LEU A 357 -0.64 2.19 -12.79
N ILE A 358 -1.56 3.04 -13.30
CA ILE A 358 -1.24 3.96 -14.39
C ILE A 358 -0.31 5.06 -13.89
N SER A 359 -0.64 5.66 -12.74
CA SER A 359 0.10 6.79 -12.15
C SER A 359 1.54 6.43 -11.79
N GLU A 360 1.79 5.20 -11.34
CA GLU A 360 3.13 4.68 -11.05
C GLU A 360 4.07 4.88 -12.25
N GLN A 361 3.60 4.53 -13.46
CA GLN A 361 4.40 4.66 -14.68
C GLN A 361 4.71 6.13 -15.00
N LEU A 362 3.74 7.02 -14.78
CA LEU A 362 3.90 8.46 -15.03
C LEU A 362 4.91 9.09 -14.09
N VAL A 363 4.82 8.74 -12.80
CA VAL A 363 5.73 9.26 -11.77
C VAL A 363 7.14 8.69 -11.94
N PHE A 364 7.29 7.48 -12.48
CA PHE A 364 8.62 6.97 -12.81
C PHE A 364 9.35 7.87 -13.83
N PHE A 365 8.65 8.44 -14.82
CA PHE A 365 9.26 9.37 -15.77
C PHE A 365 9.69 10.69 -15.14
N SER A 366 8.96 11.22 -14.14
CA SER A 366 9.42 12.43 -13.43
C SER A 366 10.72 12.16 -12.70
N LEU A 367 10.84 11.01 -12.03
CA LEU A 367 12.03 10.63 -11.27
C LEU A 367 13.25 10.50 -12.18
N VAL A 368 13.08 9.85 -13.34
CA VAL A 368 14.14 9.76 -14.36
C VAL A 368 14.49 11.15 -14.90
N ALA A 369 13.50 12.00 -15.17
CA ALA A 369 13.74 13.37 -15.64
C ALA A 369 14.54 14.19 -14.60
N THR A 370 14.23 14.06 -13.31
CA THR A 370 14.98 14.73 -12.23
C THR A 370 16.40 14.21 -12.11
N ALA A 371 16.61 12.89 -12.21
CA ALA A 371 17.95 12.30 -12.22
C ALA A 371 18.80 12.82 -13.39
N VAL A 372 18.21 12.87 -14.60
CA VAL A 372 18.90 13.38 -15.81
C VAL A 372 19.17 14.87 -15.71
N LEU A 373 18.18 15.68 -15.31
CA LEU A 373 18.38 17.13 -15.13
C LEU A 373 19.44 17.40 -14.06
N GLY A 374 19.41 16.68 -12.94
CA GLY A 374 20.42 16.77 -11.88
C GLY A 374 21.83 16.45 -12.38
N ALA A 375 21.98 15.42 -13.22
CA ALA A 375 23.27 15.03 -13.80
C ALA A 375 23.79 16.06 -14.82
N VAL A 376 22.93 16.58 -15.70
CA VAL A 376 23.31 17.57 -16.72
C VAL A 376 23.60 18.94 -16.10
N SER A 377 22.84 19.31 -15.07
CA SER A 377 23.01 20.57 -14.33
C SER A 377 23.95 20.44 -13.13
N TRP A 378 24.80 19.40 -13.09
CA TRP A 378 25.63 19.15 -11.91
C TRP A 378 26.55 20.33 -11.59
N GLN A 379 26.52 20.76 -10.32
CA GLN A 379 27.28 21.89 -9.81
C GLN A 379 28.21 21.42 -8.69
N PRO A 380 29.53 21.22 -8.96
CA PRO A 380 30.44 20.58 -8.02
C PRO A 380 30.76 21.44 -6.79
N THR A 381 30.51 22.74 -6.84
CA THR A 381 30.80 23.68 -5.74
C THR A 381 29.55 24.16 -5.00
N ASN A 382 28.36 23.89 -5.51
CA ASN A 382 27.11 24.41 -4.95
C ASN A 382 26.44 23.38 -4.02
N GLY A 383 26.70 23.48 -2.72
CA GLY A 383 26.09 22.61 -1.71
C GLY A 383 24.56 22.71 -1.65
N ILE A 384 23.99 23.89 -1.93
CA ILE A 384 22.53 24.11 -1.96
C ILE A 384 21.89 23.26 -3.06
N PHE A 385 22.49 23.24 -4.26
CA PHE A 385 22.01 22.42 -5.38
C PHE A 385 22.08 20.92 -5.05
N MET A 386 23.20 20.44 -4.52
CA MET A 386 23.35 19.02 -4.13
C MET A 386 22.34 18.61 -3.07
N SER A 387 22.12 19.43 -2.04
CA SER A 387 21.10 19.18 -1.02
C SER A 387 19.69 19.19 -1.60
N ALA A 388 19.35 20.15 -2.47
CA ALA A 388 18.05 20.20 -3.13
C ALA A 388 17.78 18.94 -3.97
N PHE A 389 18.77 18.47 -4.72
CA PHE A 389 18.70 17.20 -5.46
C PHE A 389 18.43 16.01 -4.54
N LEU A 390 19.14 15.94 -3.39
CA LEU A 390 18.95 14.91 -2.37
C LEU A 390 17.63 15.02 -1.60
N ILE A 391 16.93 16.16 -1.65
CA ILE A 391 15.56 16.32 -1.11
C ILE A 391 14.53 15.79 -2.13
N VAL A 392 14.66 16.20 -3.40
CA VAL A 392 13.68 15.90 -4.45
C VAL A 392 13.64 14.40 -4.76
N LEU A 393 14.81 13.73 -4.84
CA LEU A 393 14.87 12.30 -5.15
C LEU A 393 14.04 11.41 -4.19
N PRO A 394 14.20 11.48 -2.85
CA PRO A 394 13.33 10.76 -1.93
C PRO A 394 11.86 11.20 -1.99
N LEU A 395 11.55 12.47 -2.25
CA LEU A 395 10.17 12.95 -2.37
C LEU A 395 9.43 12.29 -3.55
N GLU A 396 10.05 12.29 -4.73
CA GLU A 396 9.49 11.64 -5.92
C GLU A 396 9.46 10.12 -5.76
N SER A 397 10.48 9.54 -5.14
CA SER A 397 10.52 8.12 -4.78
C SER A 397 9.37 7.70 -3.88
N MET A 398 9.04 8.50 -2.86
CA MET A 398 7.89 8.26 -1.99
C MET A 398 6.58 8.34 -2.76
N ALA A 399 6.41 9.32 -3.66
CA ALA A 399 5.22 9.41 -4.50
C ALA A 399 5.09 8.18 -5.41
N HIS A 400 6.17 7.77 -6.07
CA HIS A 400 6.21 6.54 -6.87
C HIS A 400 5.88 5.31 -6.01
N GLY A 401 6.52 5.18 -4.84
CA GLY A 401 6.31 4.10 -3.89
C GLY A 401 4.87 3.99 -3.42
N LEU A 402 4.22 5.12 -3.13
CA LEU A 402 2.80 5.18 -2.78
C LEU A 402 1.92 4.56 -3.88
N PHE A 403 2.13 4.94 -5.13
CA PHE A 403 1.37 4.41 -6.26
C PHE A 403 1.66 2.93 -6.51
N HIS A 404 2.93 2.53 -6.49
CA HIS A 404 3.36 1.15 -6.68
C HIS A 404 2.77 0.22 -5.60
N GLU A 405 2.88 0.60 -4.33
CA GLU A 405 2.42 -0.24 -3.24
C GLU A 405 0.90 -0.30 -3.16
N LEU A 406 0.19 0.83 -3.31
CA LEU A 406 -1.28 0.84 -3.32
C LEU A 406 -1.84 0.11 -4.54
N GLY A 407 -1.26 0.29 -5.72
CA GLY A 407 -1.68 -0.41 -6.94
C GLY A 407 -1.54 -1.94 -6.85
N ASN A 408 -0.56 -2.42 -6.07
CA ASN A 408 -0.34 -3.85 -5.85
C ASN A 408 -1.10 -4.42 -4.64
N CYS A 409 -1.51 -3.58 -3.68
CA CYS A 409 -2.17 -4.02 -2.45
C CYS A 409 -3.70 -3.94 -2.51
N LEU A 410 -4.26 -2.96 -3.22
CA LEU A 410 -5.70 -2.76 -3.28
C LEU A 410 -6.40 -3.89 -4.07
N GLY A 411 -7.63 -4.20 -3.67
CA GLY A 411 -8.49 -5.15 -4.38
C GLY A 411 -8.98 -4.63 -5.74
N GLY A 412 -9.70 -5.48 -6.46
CA GLY A 412 -10.32 -5.13 -7.74
C GLY A 412 -11.69 -4.49 -7.60
N THR A 413 -12.25 -3.99 -8.69
CA THR A 413 -13.64 -3.51 -8.72
C THR A 413 -14.63 -4.67 -8.93
N CYS A 414 -15.86 -4.50 -8.42
CA CYS A 414 -16.90 -5.52 -8.52
C CYS A 414 -18.25 -4.90 -8.88
N VAL A 415 -18.98 -5.53 -9.79
CA VAL A 415 -20.37 -5.19 -10.14
C VAL A 415 -21.29 -6.39 -9.95
N GLY A 416 -22.49 -6.15 -9.43
CA GLY A 416 -23.50 -7.16 -9.15
C GLY A 416 -24.81 -6.89 -9.89
N TYR A 417 -25.42 -7.94 -10.43
CA TYR A 417 -26.78 -7.95 -10.95
C TYR A 417 -27.55 -9.11 -10.29
N ALA A 418 -28.73 -8.81 -9.75
CA ALA A 418 -29.58 -9.79 -9.09
C ALA A 418 -30.89 -9.94 -9.84
N VAL A 419 -31.28 -11.19 -10.07
CA VAL A 419 -32.52 -11.58 -10.75
C VAL A 419 -33.29 -12.52 -9.82
N VAL A 420 -34.44 -12.04 -9.33
CA VAL A 420 -35.35 -12.83 -8.48
C VAL A 420 -36.65 -13.02 -9.25
N ILE A 421 -36.88 -14.26 -9.68
CA ILE A 421 -38.10 -14.68 -10.38
C ILE A 421 -38.76 -15.74 -9.52
N PRO A 422 -39.63 -15.35 -8.58
CA PRO A 422 -40.31 -16.32 -7.77
C PRO A 422 -41.34 -17.06 -8.60
N THR A 423 -41.40 -18.37 -8.42
CA THR A 423 -42.15 -19.26 -9.30
C THR A 423 -42.88 -20.28 -8.45
N ASN A 424 -44.14 -20.00 -8.17
CA ASN A 424 -45.10 -21.03 -7.81
C ASN A 424 -46.25 -21.08 -8.84
N PHE A 425 -46.09 -20.41 -9.98
CA PHE A 425 -47.01 -20.55 -11.10
C PHE A 425 -46.71 -21.78 -11.96
N CYS A 426 -45.73 -22.63 -11.73
CA CYS A 426 -45.54 -23.81 -12.60
C CYS A 426 -45.97 -25.07 -11.87
N SER A 427 -46.94 -25.82 -12.44
CA SER A 427 -47.11 -27.23 -12.13
C SER A 427 -45.79 -27.98 -12.41
N PRO A 428 -45.60 -29.22 -11.92
CA PRO A 428 -44.45 -30.07 -12.29
C PRO A 428 -44.24 -30.21 -13.81
N ASP A 429 -45.26 -29.88 -14.61
CA ASP A 429 -45.29 -29.91 -16.07
C ASP A 429 -45.10 -28.53 -16.73
N GLY A 430 -44.83 -27.47 -15.97
CA GLY A 430 -44.55 -26.12 -16.48
C GLY A 430 -45.76 -25.24 -16.78
N GLN A 431 -46.97 -25.59 -16.31
CA GLN A 431 -48.20 -24.83 -16.58
C GLN A 431 -48.53 -23.78 -15.49
N PRO A 432 -48.94 -22.54 -15.87
CA PRO A 432 -49.39 -21.47 -14.97
C PRO A 432 -50.49 -21.94 -14.00
N THR A 433 -50.17 -22.19 -12.73
CA THR A 433 -51.11 -22.58 -11.67
C THR A 433 -51.40 -21.40 -10.75
N LEU A 434 -52.68 -21.04 -10.57
CA LEU A 434 -53.09 -19.99 -9.64
C LEU A 434 -52.88 -20.45 -8.20
N LEU A 435 -52.06 -19.72 -7.47
CA LEU A 435 -51.81 -19.98 -6.05
C LEU A 435 -52.90 -19.37 -5.17
N PRO A 436 -53.22 -19.99 -4.03
CA PRO A 436 -54.04 -19.36 -3.01
C PRO A 436 -53.44 -18.00 -2.58
N PRO A 437 -54.28 -16.99 -2.27
CA PRO A 437 -53.82 -15.64 -1.91
C PRO A 437 -52.78 -15.61 -0.77
N GLU A 438 -52.93 -16.50 0.22
CA GLU A 438 -52.02 -16.62 1.37
C GLU A 438 -50.61 -17.07 0.93
N HIS A 439 -50.53 -18.00 -0.02
CA HIS A 439 -49.25 -18.50 -0.55
C HIS A 439 -48.57 -17.46 -1.44
N VAL A 440 -49.34 -16.63 -2.14
CA VAL A 440 -48.81 -15.48 -2.91
C VAL A 440 -48.21 -14.43 -1.98
N GLN A 441 -48.86 -14.16 -0.84
CA GLN A 441 -48.37 -13.19 0.14
C GLN A 441 -47.08 -13.66 0.81
N GLU A 442 -47.01 -14.93 1.22
CA GLU A 442 -45.78 -15.51 1.79
C GLU A 442 -44.62 -15.51 0.79
N LEU A 443 -44.90 -15.88 -0.47
CA LEU A 443 -43.90 -15.89 -1.53
C LEU A 443 -43.38 -14.48 -1.85
N ASN A 444 -44.25 -13.47 -1.89
CA ASN A 444 -43.84 -12.07 -2.04
C ASN A 444 -42.96 -11.62 -0.87
N LEU A 445 -43.33 -11.98 0.38
CA LEU A 445 -42.56 -11.65 1.57
C LEU A 445 -41.16 -12.27 1.52
N ARG A 446 -41.07 -13.57 1.20
CA ARG A 446 -39.80 -14.30 1.06
C ARG A 446 -38.94 -13.71 -0.06
N SER A 447 -39.52 -13.44 -1.20
CA SER A 447 -38.78 -12.91 -2.36
C SER A 447 -38.26 -11.50 -2.12
N THR A 448 -39.06 -10.66 -1.47
CA THR A 448 -38.61 -9.34 -1.00
C THR A 448 -37.50 -9.50 0.05
N GLY A 449 -37.60 -10.49 0.94
CA GLY A 449 -36.54 -10.85 1.89
C GLY A 449 -35.23 -11.25 1.22
N MET A 450 -35.29 -12.09 0.17
CA MET A 450 -34.12 -12.47 -0.64
C MET A 450 -33.47 -11.27 -1.32
N LEU A 451 -34.29 -10.41 -1.93
CA LEU A 451 -33.82 -9.20 -2.60
C LEU A 451 -33.15 -8.25 -1.61
N ASN A 452 -33.74 -8.05 -0.43
CA ASN A 452 -33.14 -7.27 0.65
C ASN A 452 -31.82 -7.88 1.14
N ALA A 453 -31.74 -9.21 1.27
CA ALA A 453 -30.52 -9.90 1.68
C ALA A 453 -29.39 -9.70 0.65
N ILE A 454 -29.69 -9.80 -0.64
CA ILE A 454 -28.69 -9.58 -1.70
C ILE A 454 -28.31 -8.10 -1.84
N GLN A 455 -29.25 -7.18 -1.68
CA GLN A 455 -28.91 -5.75 -1.61
C GLN A 455 -28.00 -5.44 -0.42
N ARG A 456 -28.28 -6.03 0.76
CA ARG A 456 -27.40 -5.96 1.93
C ARG A 456 -26.02 -6.54 1.62
N PHE A 457 -25.94 -7.66 0.93
CA PHE A 457 -24.68 -8.26 0.50
C PHE A 457 -23.89 -7.33 -0.44
N PHE A 458 -24.54 -6.75 -1.46
CA PHE A 458 -23.89 -5.80 -2.36
C PHE A 458 -23.41 -4.55 -1.61
N ALA A 459 -24.22 -3.99 -0.71
CA ALA A 459 -23.83 -2.84 0.11
C ALA A 459 -22.64 -3.17 1.03
N TYR A 460 -22.70 -4.29 1.77
CA TYR A 460 -21.67 -4.70 2.72
C TYR A 460 -20.30 -4.97 2.06
N HIS A 461 -20.30 -5.52 0.84
CA HIS A 461 -19.07 -5.75 0.08
C HIS A 461 -18.71 -4.61 -0.88
N MET A 462 -19.42 -3.47 -0.85
CA MET A 462 -19.20 -2.31 -1.72
C MET A 462 -19.21 -2.67 -3.21
N ILE A 463 -20.10 -3.59 -3.59
CA ILE A 463 -20.31 -4.05 -4.96
C ILE A 463 -21.21 -3.03 -5.68
N GLU A 464 -20.77 -2.55 -6.84
CA GLU A 464 -21.58 -1.66 -7.67
C GLU A 464 -22.82 -2.41 -8.16
N THR A 465 -24.00 -1.89 -7.84
CA THR A 465 -25.26 -2.56 -8.19
C THR A 465 -25.72 -2.09 -9.57
N TYR A 466 -25.71 -2.99 -10.56
CA TYR A 466 -26.34 -2.73 -11.86
C TYR A 466 -27.86 -2.70 -11.72
N GLY A 467 -28.43 -3.64 -10.97
CA GLY A 467 -29.85 -3.72 -10.69
C GLY A 467 -30.21 -4.92 -9.82
N CYS A 468 -31.39 -4.88 -9.23
CA CYS A 468 -32.03 -6.01 -8.56
C CYS A 468 -33.44 -6.13 -9.12
N ASP A 469 -33.62 -7.00 -10.10
CA ASP A 469 -34.90 -7.18 -10.76
C ASP A 469 -35.75 -8.21 -10.03
N TYR A 470 -37.02 -7.86 -9.83
CA TYR A 470 -38.04 -8.72 -9.26
C TYR A 470 -39.20 -8.83 -10.26
N SER A 471 -39.55 -10.06 -10.67
CA SER A 471 -40.70 -10.27 -11.56
C SER A 471 -41.57 -11.43 -11.10
N THR A 472 -42.79 -11.12 -10.66
CA THR A 472 -43.80 -12.12 -10.26
C THR A 472 -44.43 -12.84 -11.45
N SER A 473 -44.47 -12.22 -12.63
CA SER A 473 -45.02 -12.79 -13.86
C SER A 473 -43.98 -13.51 -14.74
N GLY A 474 -42.75 -13.68 -14.23
CA GLY A 474 -41.62 -14.19 -15.00
C GLY A 474 -40.94 -13.13 -15.86
N MET A 475 -39.81 -13.46 -16.47
CA MET A 475 -39.15 -12.62 -17.48
C MET A 475 -39.07 -13.38 -18.80
N THR A 476 -39.30 -12.70 -19.91
CA THR A 476 -39.08 -13.26 -21.25
C THR A 476 -37.59 -13.37 -21.55
N PHE A 477 -37.23 -14.29 -22.44
CA PHE A 477 -35.84 -14.48 -22.87
C PHE A 477 -35.22 -13.19 -23.41
N ASP A 478 -35.92 -12.45 -24.28
CA ASP A 478 -35.41 -11.22 -24.89
C ASP A 478 -35.09 -10.13 -23.85
N THR A 479 -35.96 -9.97 -22.85
CA THR A 479 -35.76 -8.98 -21.79
C THR A 479 -34.54 -9.33 -20.95
N LEU A 480 -34.43 -10.60 -20.55
CA LEU A 480 -33.30 -11.09 -19.76
C LEU A 480 -31.99 -11.02 -20.55
N HIS A 481 -32.02 -11.41 -21.82
CA HIS A 481 -30.89 -11.35 -22.75
C HIS A 481 -30.37 -9.91 -22.90
N SER A 482 -31.25 -8.93 -23.13
CA SER A 482 -30.87 -7.52 -23.25
C SER A 482 -30.22 -6.98 -21.97
N LYS A 483 -30.84 -7.25 -20.80
CA LYS A 483 -30.32 -6.81 -19.50
C LYS A 483 -28.99 -7.47 -19.14
N ILE A 484 -28.87 -8.78 -19.34
CA ILE A 484 -27.61 -9.49 -19.08
C ILE A 484 -26.52 -8.98 -20.02
N LYS A 485 -26.78 -8.78 -21.32
CA LYS A 485 -25.77 -8.23 -22.24
C LYS A 485 -25.32 -6.83 -21.83
N SER A 486 -26.24 -5.95 -21.44
CA SER A 486 -25.92 -4.62 -20.92
C SER A 486 -25.08 -4.68 -19.63
N PHE A 487 -25.45 -5.54 -18.68
CA PHE A 487 -24.68 -5.80 -17.47
C PHE A 487 -23.26 -6.29 -17.79
N LEU A 488 -23.14 -7.26 -18.70
CA LEU A 488 -21.87 -7.79 -19.17
C LEU A 488 -21.08 -6.81 -20.05
N GLU A 489 -21.57 -5.61 -20.35
CA GLU A 489 -20.83 -4.54 -21.04
C GLU A 489 -20.40 -3.41 -20.10
N LEU A 490 -20.91 -3.39 -18.86
CA LEU A 490 -20.69 -2.31 -17.92
C LEU A 490 -19.20 -2.09 -17.64
N ARG A 491 -18.78 -0.83 -17.57
CA ARG A 491 -17.41 -0.40 -17.28
C ARG A 491 -17.41 0.49 -16.05
N THR A 492 -16.26 0.55 -15.39
CA THR A 492 -16.05 1.51 -14.30
C THR A 492 -16.07 2.94 -14.87
N ALA A 493 -16.34 3.92 -14.01
CA ALA A 493 -16.33 5.33 -14.37
C ALA A 493 -15.00 5.80 -14.98
N ASP A 494 -13.87 5.15 -14.63
CA ASP A 494 -12.54 5.48 -15.15
C ASP A 494 -12.23 4.83 -16.51
N GLY A 495 -13.14 4.03 -17.08
CA GLY A 495 -13.02 3.44 -18.42
C GLY A 495 -12.77 1.92 -18.54
N PRO A 496 -12.00 1.23 -17.65
CA PRO A 496 -11.82 -0.22 -17.76
C PRO A 496 -13.08 -1.00 -17.35
N ARG A 497 -13.15 -2.27 -17.72
CA ARG A 497 -14.21 -3.18 -17.23
C ARG A 497 -14.01 -3.49 -15.75
N HIS A 498 -15.07 -3.93 -15.08
CA HIS A 498 -14.95 -4.41 -13.70
C HIS A 498 -14.07 -5.65 -13.64
N ASP A 499 -13.29 -5.79 -12.57
CA ASP A 499 -12.46 -6.98 -12.36
C ASP A 499 -13.34 -8.22 -12.15
N THR A 500 -14.47 -8.07 -11.45
CA THR A 500 -15.42 -9.14 -11.11
C THR A 500 -16.86 -8.75 -11.44
N TYR A 501 -17.59 -9.65 -12.10
CA TYR A 501 -19.04 -9.56 -12.32
C TYR A 501 -19.72 -10.64 -11.49
N ILE A 502 -20.76 -10.27 -10.73
CA ILE A 502 -21.57 -11.20 -9.94
C ILE A 502 -22.97 -11.21 -10.52
N LEU A 503 -23.42 -12.39 -10.92
CA LEU A 503 -24.79 -12.63 -11.36
C LEU A 503 -25.48 -13.51 -10.31
N TYR A 504 -26.44 -12.94 -9.60
CA TYR A 504 -27.27 -13.67 -8.67
C TYR A 504 -28.60 -14.04 -9.33
N TYR A 505 -29.00 -15.30 -9.21
CA TYR A 505 -30.28 -15.79 -9.69
C TYR A 505 -30.99 -16.60 -8.61
N SER A 506 -32.28 -16.30 -8.42
CA SER A 506 -33.20 -17.14 -7.67
C SER A 506 -34.49 -17.32 -8.45
N GLY A 507 -34.91 -18.58 -8.61
CA GLY A 507 -36.12 -18.97 -9.31
C GLY A 507 -36.14 -20.46 -9.68
N HIS A 508 -37.18 -20.89 -10.39
CA HIS A 508 -37.31 -22.28 -10.84
C HIS A 508 -36.26 -22.67 -11.87
N SER A 509 -35.75 -23.89 -11.73
CA SER A 509 -34.78 -24.48 -12.62
C SER A 509 -35.22 -25.88 -13.03
N HIS A 510 -35.14 -26.19 -14.32
CA HIS A 510 -35.40 -27.54 -14.83
C HIS A 510 -34.40 -28.56 -14.24
N GLY A 511 -34.67 -29.86 -14.37
CA GLY A 511 -33.78 -30.92 -13.85
C GLY A 511 -32.34 -30.88 -14.42
N THR A 512 -32.16 -30.25 -15.58
CA THR A 512 -30.86 -29.97 -16.22
C THR A 512 -30.15 -28.74 -15.65
N GLY A 513 -30.81 -27.98 -14.76
CA GLY A 513 -30.33 -26.74 -14.14
C GLY A 513 -30.62 -25.47 -14.95
N GLU A 514 -31.26 -25.58 -16.12
CA GLU A 514 -31.64 -24.43 -16.96
C GLU A 514 -32.65 -23.55 -16.23
N TRP A 515 -32.52 -22.23 -16.36
CA TRP A 515 -33.45 -21.29 -15.73
C TRP A 515 -34.75 -21.26 -16.52
N ALA A 516 -35.87 -21.49 -15.85
CA ALA A 516 -37.19 -21.42 -16.47
C ALA A 516 -37.60 -19.95 -16.67
N LEU A 517 -38.01 -19.58 -17.89
CA LEU A 517 -38.41 -18.22 -18.25
C LEU A 517 -39.89 -18.17 -18.66
N ALA A 518 -40.44 -16.96 -18.71
CA ALA A 518 -41.80 -16.74 -19.19
C ALA A 518 -41.89 -17.10 -20.69
N GLY A 519 -42.95 -17.79 -21.09
CA GLY A 519 -43.16 -18.23 -22.47
C GLY A 519 -42.67 -19.64 -22.81
N GLY A 520 -42.15 -20.39 -21.82
CA GLY A 520 -41.63 -21.75 -22.03
C GLY A 520 -40.19 -21.80 -22.52
N ASP A 521 -39.54 -20.64 -22.64
CA ASP A 521 -38.11 -20.53 -22.92
C ASP A 521 -37.28 -20.89 -21.69
N ALA A 522 -36.02 -21.28 -21.92
CA ALA A 522 -35.08 -21.60 -20.86
C ALA A 522 -33.69 -21.01 -21.14
N LEU A 523 -33.01 -20.53 -20.09
CA LEU A 523 -31.61 -20.08 -20.20
C LEU A 523 -30.66 -21.21 -19.83
N ARG A 524 -29.80 -21.57 -20.78
CA ARG A 524 -28.70 -22.53 -20.59
C ARG A 524 -27.43 -21.83 -20.11
N LEU A 525 -26.62 -22.56 -19.34
CA LEU A 525 -25.29 -22.10 -18.93
C LEU A 525 -24.41 -21.79 -20.15
N ASP A 526 -24.43 -22.64 -21.17
CA ASP A 526 -23.60 -22.46 -22.37
C ASP A 526 -23.92 -21.14 -23.09
N THR A 527 -25.20 -20.79 -23.22
CA THR A 527 -25.64 -19.52 -23.81
C THR A 527 -25.12 -18.32 -23.01
N LEU A 528 -25.18 -18.37 -21.67
CA LEU A 528 -24.63 -17.31 -20.82
C LEU A 528 -23.09 -17.22 -20.95
N LEU A 529 -22.40 -18.35 -21.03
CA LEU A 529 -20.95 -18.40 -21.22
C LEU A 529 -20.52 -17.90 -22.60
N GLU A 530 -21.33 -18.11 -23.63
CA GLU A 530 -21.14 -17.53 -24.96
C GLU A 530 -21.27 -16.02 -24.93
N TRP A 531 -22.31 -15.47 -24.30
CA TRP A 531 -22.44 -14.02 -24.10
C TRP A 531 -21.26 -13.45 -23.32
N TRP A 532 -20.80 -14.15 -22.29
CA TRP A 532 -19.60 -13.76 -21.56
C TRP A 532 -18.35 -13.80 -22.44
N ARG A 533 -18.19 -14.81 -23.29
CA ARG A 533 -17.07 -14.93 -24.23
C ARG A 533 -17.06 -13.78 -25.22
N GLU A 534 -18.23 -13.46 -25.78
CA GLU A 534 -18.42 -12.36 -26.73
C GLU A 534 -17.94 -11.03 -26.14
N LYS A 535 -18.32 -10.74 -24.89
CA LYS A 535 -18.02 -9.45 -24.25
C LYS A 535 -16.67 -9.40 -23.52
N ASN A 536 -16.15 -10.53 -23.05
CA ASN A 536 -14.94 -10.63 -22.25
C ASN A 536 -13.76 -11.28 -22.98
N GLY A 537 -13.89 -11.71 -24.24
CA GLY A 537 -12.87 -12.49 -24.95
C GLY A 537 -11.49 -11.82 -25.04
N THR A 538 -11.44 -10.49 -25.08
CA THR A 538 -10.20 -9.69 -25.09
C THR A 538 -9.79 -9.16 -23.71
N PHE A 539 -10.57 -9.42 -22.67
CA PHE A 539 -10.42 -8.86 -21.34
C PHE A 539 -10.17 -9.95 -20.29
N CYS A 540 -9.61 -9.57 -19.14
CA CYS A 540 -9.25 -10.51 -18.08
C CYS A 540 -10.24 -10.50 -16.91
N SER A 541 -11.49 -10.03 -17.10
CA SER A 541 -12.50 -10.03 -16.02
C SER A 541 -12.95 -11.45 -15.70
N ARG A 542 -13.53 -11.65 -14.51
CA ARG A 542 -14.12 -12.92 -14.09
C ARG A 542 -15.62 -12.78 -13.81
N LEU A 543 -16.34 -13.90 -13.95
CA LEU A 543 -17.77 -14.01 -13.69
C LEU A 543 -18.01 -14.98 -12.53
N ILE A 544 -18.80 -14.56 -11.55
CA ILE A 544 -19.26 -15.40 -10.44
C ILE A 544 -20.79 -15.47 -10.53
N ILE A 545 -21.31 -16.68 -10.65
CA ILE A 545 -22.74 -16.94 -10.71
C ILE A 545 -23.16 -17.52 -9.35
N VAL A 546 -24.13 -16.91 -8.69
CA VAL A 546 -24.69 -17.38 -7.43
C VAL A 546 -26.13 -17.81 -7.69
N LEU A 547 -26.42 -19.08 -7.40
CA LEU A 547 -27.69 -19.72 -7.69
C LEU A 547 -28.39 -20.15 -6.40
N ASP A 548 -29.58 -19.62 -6.18
CA ASP A 548 -30.53 -20.14 -5.19
C ASP A 548 -31.72 -20.75 -5.94
N CYS A 549 -31.51 -21.98 -6.43
CA CYS A 549 -32.48 -22.77 -7.19
C CYS A 549 -32.41 -24.25 -6.79
N GLU A 550 -33.50 -24.98 -7.00
CA GLU A 550 -33.63 -26.40 -6.63
C GLU A 550 -32.59 -27.30 -7.32
N ASN A 551 -32.28 -27.01 -8.59
CA ASN A 551 -31.37 -27.82 -9.42
C ASN A 551 -30.11 -27.03 -9.82
N SER A 552 -29.34 -26.53 -8.84
CA SER A 552 -28.09 -25.79 -9.10
C SER A 552 -26.86 -26.66 -9.41
N GLN A 553 -26.89 -27.94 -9.00
CA GLN A 553 -25.77 -28.89 -9.12
C GLN A 553 -25.25 -29.14 -10.55
N PRO A 554 -26.10 -29.24 -11.60
CA PRO A 554 -25.63 -29.41 -12.96
C PRO A 554 -24.68 -28.29 -13.40
N TRP A 555 -25.01 -27.03 -13.12
CA TRP A 555 -24.16 -25.88 -13.48
C TRP A 555 -22.83 -25.88 -12.72
N VAL A 556 -22.84 -26.30 -11.45
CA VAL A 556 -21.64 -26.46 -10.62
C VAL A 556 -20.68 -27.53 -11.18
N LYS A 557 -21.23 -28.58 -11.82
CA LYS A 557 -20.43 -29.62 -12.48
C LYS A 557 -19.92 -29.17 -13.84
N GLU A 558 -20.76 -28.55 -14.66
CA GLU A 558 -20.41 -28.11 -16.01
C GLU A 558 -19.36 -27.00 -16.01
N VAL A 559 -19.39 -26.06 -15.06
CA VAL A 559 -18.38 -24.97 -14.98
C VAL A 559 -16.95 -25.52 -14.82
N ARG A 560 -16.77 -26.70 -14.23
CA ARG A 560 -15.44 -27.34 -14.06
C ARG A 560 -14.83 -27.79 -15.38
N LYS A 561 -15.65 -27.98 -16.42
CA LYS A 561 -15.19 -28.35 -17.76
C LYS A 561 -14.76 -27.15 -18.60
N VAL A 562 -15.12 -25.92 -18.19
CA VAL A 562 -14.80 -24.68 -18.90
C VAL A 562 -13.29 -24.39 -18.83
N ASN A 563 -12.66 -24.23 -20.01
CA ASN A 563 -11.21 -24.08 -20.14
C ASN A 563 -10.75 -22.62 -20.31
N ASP A 564 -11.48 -21.79 -21.07
CA ASP A 564 -10.93 -20.51 -21.58
C ASP A 564 -11.40 -19.26 -20.84
N GLN A 565 -12.17 -19.40 -19.77
CA GLN A 565 -12.78 -18.28 -19.06
C GLN A 565 -12.56 -18.41 -17.55
N TYR A 566 -12.58 -17.28 -16.84
CA TYR A 566 -12.55 -17.23 -15.38
C TYR A 566 -13.98 -17.18 -14.84
N VAL A 567 -14.58 -18.35 -14.67
CA VAL A 567 -15.96 -18.48 -14.16
C VAL A 567 -16.00 -19.34 -12.91
N ALA A 568 -16.85 -18.96 -11.96
CA ALA A 568 -17.21 -19.75 -10.80
C ALA A 568 -18.75 -19.78 -10.64
N VAL A 569 -19.26 -20.91 -10.16
CA VAL A 569 -20.69 -21.09 -9.82
C VAL A 569 -20.77 -21.50 -8.36
N GLN A 570 -21.53 -20.74 -7.57
CA GLN A 570 -21.98 -21.09 -6.24
C GLN A 570 -23.44 -21.52 -6.34
N GLY A 571 -23.75 -22.69 -5.81
CA GLY A 571 -25.11 -23.22 -5.75
C GLY A 571 -25.45 -23.78 -4.38
N ALA A 572 -26.69 -24.25 -4.27
CA ALA A 572 -27.24 -24.89 -3.09
C ALA A 572 -27.84 -26.26 -3.44
N GLU A 573 -27.75 -27.18 -2.49
CA GLU A 573 -28.47 -28.45 -2.50
C GLU A 573 -29.41 -28.49 -1.30
N MET A 574 -30.70 -28.62 -1.58
CA MET A 574 -31.76 -28.66 -0.58
C MET A 574 -32.16 -30.11 -0.35
N ALA A 575 -32.23 -30.52 0.93
CA ALA A 575 -32.66 -31.86 1.30
C ALA A 575 -34.13 -32.09 0.90
N ARG A 576 -34.39 -33.17 0.14
CA ARG A 576 -35.74 -33.53 -0.34
C ARG A 576 -36.62 -34.21 0.71
N VAL A 577 -36.02 -34.71 1.79
CA VAL A 577 -36.70 -35.42 2.88
C VAL A 577 -36.15 -34.86 4.19
N VAL A 578 -37.02 -34.22 4.96
CA VAL A 578 -36.78 -33.79 6.35
C VAL A 578 -37.85 -34.49 7.18
N ASP A 579 -37.47 -35.03 8.34
CA ASP A 579 -38.46 -35.58 9.27
C ASP A 579 -39.40 -34.44 9.70
N ILE A 580 -40.69 -34.57 9.37
CA ILE A 580 -41.70 -33.51 9.50
C ILE A 580 -41.87 -33.07 10.97
N GLU A 581 -41.41 -33.90 11.91
CA GLU A 581 -41.45 -33.62 13.34
C GLU A 581 -40.27 -32.74 13.86
N GLU A 582 -39.17 -32.59 13.10
CA GLU A 582 -37.96 -31.88 13.56
C GLU A 582 -37.75 -30.48 12.91
N ALA A 583 -38.17 -30.25 11.65
CA ALA A 583 -38.05 -28.93 10.99
C ALA A 583 -38.87 -28.80 9.69
N ASP A 584 -39.22 -27.56 9.34
CA ASP A 584 -39.79 -27.23 8.02
C ASP A 584 -38.82 -27.60 6.87
N PRO A 585 -39.34 -28.06 5.71
CA PRO A 585 -38.51 -28.38 4.56
C PRO A 585 -37.77 -27.13 4.04
N PRO A 586 -36.53 -27.27 3.55
CA PRO A 586 -35.76 -26.14 3.02
C PRO A 586 -36.46 -25.54 1.80
N GLN A 587 -36.55 -24.21 1.75
CA GLN A 587 -37.19 -23.49 0.64
C GLN A 587 -36.21 -22.55 -0.07
N LEU A 588 -36.62 -22.08 -1.25
CA LEU A 588 -35.90 -21.04 -2.00
C LEU A 588 -35.71 -19.80 -1.11
N GLY A 589 -34.48 -19.30 -1.05
CA GLY A 589 -34.08 -18.18 -0.21
C GLY A 589 -33.40 -18.55 1.11
N ASP A 590 -33.54 -19.79 1.58
CA ASP A 590 -32.84 -20.23 2.79
C ASP A 590 -31.33 -20.29 2.60
N PHE A 591 -30.88 -20.72 1.41
CA PHE A 591 -29.48 -20.65 1.05
C PHE A 591 -28.99 -19.21 1.03
N THR A 592 -29.69 -18.31 0.33
CA THR A 592 -29.31 -16.89 0.23
C THR A 592 -29.20 -16.24 1.60
N ARG A 593 -30.18 -16.46 2.48
CA ARG A 593 -30.16 -15.94 3.85
C ARG A 593 -28.92 -16.42 4.62
N GLN A 594 -28.64 -17.71 4.60
CA GLN A 594 -27.48 -18.29 5.32
C GLN A 594 -26.15 -17.86 4.71
N TRP A 595 -26.06 -17.77 3.38
CA TRP A 595 -24.85 -17.40 2.65
C TRP A 595 -24.51 -15.92 2.83
N VAL A 596 -25.52 -15.03 2.81
CA VAL A 596 -25.35 -13.61 3.10
C VAL A 596 -24.93 -13.43 4.56
N GLU A 597 -25.59 -14.10 5.51
CA GLU A 597 -25.21 -14.00 6.93
C GLU A 597 -23.77 -14.47 7.17
N TYR A 598 -23.34 -15.57 6.53
CA TYR A 598 -21.96 -16.06 6.62
C TYR A 598 -20.93 -15.06 6.07
N ASN A 599 -21.25 -14.34 4.99
CA ASN A 599 -20.31 -13.42 4.34
C ASN A 599 -20.35 -11.99 4.92
N CYS A 600 -21.48 -11.58 5.50
CA CYS A 600 -21.69 -10.23 6.00
C CYS A 600 -21.58 -10.11 7.53
N ASN A 601 -21.65 -11.21 8.28
CA ASN A 601 -21.52 -11.20 9.73
C ASN A 601 -20.24 -11.96 10.18
N PRO A 602 -19.20 -11.26 10.67
CA PRO A 602 -17.98 -11.90 11.16
C PRO A 602 -18.21 -12.76 12.41
N ASP A 603 -19.26 -12.49 13.19
CA ASP A 603 -19.63 -13.24 14.39
C ASP A 603 -20.64 -14.37 14.09
N SER A 604 -20.87 -14.66 12.81
CA SER A 604 -21.78 -15.72 12.39
C SER A 604 -21.33 -17.07 12.93
N LYS A 605 -22.26 -17.81 13.55
CA LYS A 605 -22.04 -19.18 14.00
C LYS A 605 -22.21 -20.22 12.89
N ILE A 606 -22.48 -19.78 11.64
CA ILE A 606 -22.73 -20.68 10.53
C ILE A 606 -21.45 -21.38 10.10
N SER A 607 -21.42 -22.72 10.27
CA SER A 607 -20.35 -23.56 9.76
C SER A 607 -20.87 -24.47 8.63
N TRP A 608 -20.37 -24.24 7.42
CA TRP A 608 -20.76 -25.01 6.24
C TRP A 608 -20.32 -26.47 6.29
N SER A 609 -19.32 -26.83 7.12
CA SER A 609 -18.80 -28.20 7.26
C SER A 609 -19.57 -29.06 8.29
N GLU A 610 -20.62 -28.53 8.91
CA GLU A 610 -21.47 -29.29 9.83
C GLU A 610 -22.24 -30.39 9.10
N LYS A 611 -22.28 -31.58 9.70
CA LYS A 611 -23.03 -32.72 9.16
C LYS A 611 -24.53 -32.57 9.51
N GLY A 612 -25.41 -32.97 8.60
CA GLY A 612 -26.87 -32.97 8.83
C GLY A 612 -27.62 -31.69 8.42
N ARG A 613 -26.95 -30.72 7.78
CA ARG A 613 -27.62 -29.49 7.29
C ARG A 613 -28.67 -29.81 6.22
N THR A 614 -29.84 -29.18 6.36
CA THR A 614 -30.94 -29.22 5.37
C THR A 614 -30.59 -28.47 4.08
N VAL A 615 -29.77 -27.41 4.19
CA VAL A 615 -29.22 -26.65 3.06
C VAL A 615 -27.71 -26.84 3.02
N LYS A 616 -27.21 -27.44 1.93
CA LYS A 616 -25.78 -27.63 1.68
C LYS A 616 -25.31 -26.68 0.60
N ALA A 617 -24.16 -26.05 0.82
CA ALA A 617 -23.55 -25.20 -0.20
C ALA A 617 -22.63 -26.03 -1.09
N VAL A 618 -22.65 -25.76 -2.39
CA VAL A 618 -21.70 -26.34 -3.34
C VAL A 618 -21.16 -25.28 -4.26
N TYR A 619 -19.91 -25.43 -4.68
CA TYR A 619 -19.36 -24.55 -5.70
C TYR A 619 -18.45 -25.29 -6.68
N GLY A 620 -18.28 -24.67 -7.84
CA GLY A 620 -17.45 -25.14 -8.94
C GLY A 620 -16.70 -23.96 -9.54
N VAL A 621 -15.47 -24.23 -9.99
CA VAL A 621 -14.63 -23.23 -10.66
C VAL A 621 -14.10 -23.79 -11.97
N SER A 622 -13.98 -22.93 -12.96
CA SER A 622 -13.31 -23.20 -14.24
C SER A 622 -11.83 -23.60 -14.05
N LYS A 623 -11.27 -24.34 -15.00
CA LYS A 623 -9.89 -24.87 -14.87
C LYS A 623 -8.83 -23.78 -14.75
N ARG A 624 -9.06 -22.62 -15.40
CA ARG A 624 -8.15 -21.46 -15.36
C ARG A 624 -8.45 -20.48 -14.24
N TRP A 625 -9.45 -20.71 -13.40
CA TRP A 625 -9.78 -19.82 -12.28
C TRP A 625 -8.55 -19.39 -11.46
N SER A 626 -7.65 -20.34 -11.19
CA SER A 626 -6.44 -20.10 -10.40
C SER A 626 -5.42 -19.15 -11.05
N ASP A 627 -5.46 -18.97 -12.36
CA ASP A 627 -4.54 -18.08 -13.09
C ASP A 627 -5.00 -16.64 -13.10
N TYR A 628 -6.23 -16.38 -12.67
CA TYR A 628 -6.80 -15.05 -12.65
C TYR A 628 -5.88 -14.09 -11.91
N THR A 629 -5.61 -12.98 -12.59
CA THR A 629 -4.94 -11.81 -12.03
C THR A 629 -5.83 -10.62 -12.34
N LEU A 630 -5.95 -9.71 -11.37
CA LEU A 630 -6.67 -8.45 -11.57
C LEU A 630 -6.14 -7.71 -12.81
N HIS A 631 -7.01 -7.01 -13.51
CA HIS A 631 -6.68 -6.34 -14.77
C HIS A 631 -5.48 -5.41 -14.58
N LEU A 632 -4.50 -5.52 -15.46
CA LEU A 632 -3.36 -4.60 -15.53
C LEU A 632 -3.65 -3.58 -16.63
N PRO A 633 -3.25 -2.30 -16.46
CA PRO A 633 -3.46 -1.29 -17.49
C PRO A 633 -2.85 -1.71 -18.81
N THR A 634 -3.63 -1.64 -19.89
CA THR A 634 -3.13 -1.83 -21.26
C THR A 634 -2.62 -0.51 -21.83
N GLY A 635 -1.80 -0.53 -22.88
CA GLY A 635 -1.34 0.70 -23.52
C GLY A 635 -2.48 1.59 -24.06
N SER A 636 -3.63 1.01 -24.42
CA SER A 636 -4.85 1.76 -24.74
C SER A 636 -5.51 2.41 -23.53
N ASP A 637 -5.45 1.76 -22.36
CA ASP A 637 -5.99 2.32 -21.12
C ASP A 637 -5.14 3.52 -20.68
N VAL A 638 -3.81 3.39 -20.77
CA VAL A 638 -2.86 4.49 -20.52
C VAL A 638 -3.13 5.65 -21.48
N ALA A 639 -3.27 5.39 -22.78
CA ALA A 639 -3.54 6.45 -23.77
C ALA A 639 -4.88 7.17 -23.50
N LYS A 640 -5.95 6.43 -23.20
CA LYS A 640 -7.26 7.03 -22.88
C LYS A 640 -7.22 7.86 -21.61
N HIS A 641 -6.63 7.32 -20.55
CA HIS A 641 -6.41 8.06 -19.30
C HIS A 641 -5.62 9.34 -19.59
N TRP A 642 -4.58 9.24 -20.42
CA TRP A 642 -3.73 10.36 -20.73
C TRP A 642 -4.49 11.47 -21.47
N MET A 643 -5.26 11.10 -22.49
CA MET A 643 -6.06 12.03 -23.28
C MET A 643 -7.15 12.74 -22.48
N MET A 644 -7.69 12.06 -21.45
CA MET A 644 -8.76 12.59 -20.61
C MET A 644 -8.27 13.61 -19.58
N TYR A 645 -7.10 13.37 -18.97
CA TYR A 645 -6.64 14.14 -17.81
C TYR A 645 -5.50 15.11 -18.09
N PHE A 646 -4.74 14.95 -19.18
CA PHE A 646 -3.57 15.79 -19.46
C PHE A 646 -3.73 16.66 -20.72
N PRO A 647 -3.04 17.83 -20.77
CA PRO A 647 -3.02 18.69 -21.94
C PRO A 647 -2.40 18.01 -23.17
N ARG A 648 -2.86 18.40 -24.38
CA ARG A 648 -2.41 17.83 -25.67
C ARG A 648 -0.89 17.87 -25.90
N LEU A 649 -0.20 18.87 -25.33
CA LEU A 649 1.26 19.01 -25.45
C LEU A 649 2.03 17.78 -24.91
N THR A 650 1.42 17.05 -23.98
CA THR A 650 2.05 15.89 -23.31
C THR A 650 1.89 14.57 -24.07
N TYR A 651 1.06 14.53 -25.13
CA TYR A 651 0.68 13.29 -25.82
C TYR A 651 1.83 12.50 -26.45
N PRO A 652 2.92 13.11 -26.96
CA PRO A 652 4.06 12.34 -27.46
C PRO A 652 4.68 11.39 -26.43
N LEU A 653 4.56 11.70 -25.13
CA LEU A 653 5.09 10.87 -24.04
C LEU A 653 4.31 9.56 -23.83
N VAL A 654 3.08 9.46 -24.34
CA VAL A 654 2.25 8.24 -24.28
C VAL A 654 2.95 7.07 -24.97
N HIS A 655 3.64 7.34 -26.08
CA HIS A 655 4.35 6.29 -26.83
C HIS A 655 5.55 5.73 -26.04
N LEU A 656 6.26 6.59 -25.30
CA LEU A 656 7.36 6.19 -24.42
C LEU A 656 6.86 5.34 -23.25
N ALA A 657 5.75 5.74 -22.63
CA ALA A 657 5.10 4.98 -21.55
C ALA A 657 4.65 3.59 -22.02
N ASN A 658 4.04 3.51 -23.21
CA ASN A 658 3.57 2.25 -23.78
C ASN A 658 4.72 1.30 -24.15
N TRP A 659 5.87 1.82 -24.57
CA TRP A 659 7.02 0.98 -24.91
C TRP A 659 7.61 0.27 -23.68
N PHE A 660 7.75 0.99 -22.55
CA PHE A 660 8.23 0.43 -21.29
C PHE A 660 7.33 -0.70 -20.76
N CYS A 661 6.01 -0.61 -21.01
CA CYS A 661 5.01 -1.59 -20.57
C CYS A 661 5.18 -2.99 -21.21
N GLY A 662 5.89 -3.10 -22.33
CA GLY A 662 6.07 -4.37 -23.06
C GLY A 662 7.13 -5.32 -22.47
N LEU A 663 7.97 -4.86 -21.53
CA LEU A 663 9.14 -5.62 -21.06
C LEU A 663 8.79 -6.61 -19.93
N ASN A 664 8.35 -7.81 -20.27
CA ASN A 664 8.01 -8.85 -19.29
C ASN A 664 9.19 -9.81 -19.02
N LEU A 665 10.20 -9.35 -18.27
CA LEU A 665 11.48 -10.07 -18.04
C LEU A 665 11.38 -11.44 -17.33
N PHE A 666 10.25 -11.79 -16.69
CA PHE A 666 10.12 -12.99 -15.83
C PHE A 666 8.98 -13.95 -16.23
N TRP A 667 8.67 -14.04 -17.52
CA TRP A 667 7.52 -14.81 -18.01
C TRP A 667 7.60 -16.32 -17.72
N VAL A 668 8.77 -16.94 -17.89
CA VAL A 668 8.97 -18.41 -17.75
C VAL A 668 8.71 -18.89 -16.31
N CYS A 669 9.21 -18.15 -15.31
CA CYS A 669 8.97 -18.47 -13.90
C CYS A 669 7.50 -18.35 -13.50
N LYS A 670 6.76 -17.39 -14.09
CA LYS A 670 5.32 -17.22 -13.85
C LYS A 670 4.50 -18.37 -14.43
N ALA A 671 4.89 -18.91 -15.59
CA ALA A 671 4.20 -20.02 -16.24
C ALA A 671 4.26 -21.32 -15.41
N CYS A 672 5.44 -21.68 -14.90
CA CYS A 672 5.61 -22.88 -14.07
C CYS A 672 4.80 -22.82 -12.78
N PHE A 673 4.78 -21.65 -12.12
CA PHE A 673 4.01 -21.44 -10.89
C PHE A 673 2.49 -21.54 -11.12
N ARG A 674 1.99 -21.01 -12.25
CA ARG A 674 0.59 -21.12 -12.65
C ARG A 674 0.17 -22.58 -12.83
N CYS A 675 1.01 -23.41 -13.47
CA CYS A 675 0.74 -24.84 -13.65
C CYS A 675 0.57 -25.57 -12.32
N LEU A 676 1.47 -25.33 -11.35
CA LEU A 676 1.37 -25.91 -10.00
C LEU A 676 0.09 -25.45 -9.28
N LYS A 677 -0.28 -24.17 -9.40
CA LYS A 677 -1.50 -23.62 -8.79
C LYS A 677 -2.77 -24.24 -9.38
N ARG A 678 -2.80 -24.50 -10.70
CA ARG A 678 -3.90 -25.20 -11.39
C ARG A 678 -4.05 -26.63 -10.88
N LEU A 679 -2.95 -27.38 -10.81
CA LEU A 679 -2.95 -28.75 -10.29
C LEU A 679 -3.48 -28.81 -8.86
N LYS A 680 -3.00 -27.91 -7.99
CA LYS A 680 -3.47 -27.80 -6.60
C LYS A 680 -4.98 -27.55 -6.52
N MET A 681 -5.50 -26.58 -7.28
CA MET A 681 -6.95 -26.26 -7.26
C MET A 681 -7.82 -27.37 -7.85
N SER A 682 -7.31 -28.12 -8.84
CA SER A 682 -8.04 -29.23 -9.44
C SER A 682 -8.11 -30.46 -8.53
N TRP A 683 -7.05 -30.75 -7.78
CA TRP A 683 -6.97 -31.93 -6.92
C TRP A 683 -7.55 -31.67 -5.52
N PHE A 684 -7.38 -30.46 -5.01
CA PHE A 684 -7.78 -30.07 -3.66
C PHE A 684 -8.59 -28.77 -3.69
N LEU A 685 -9.85 -28.90 -4.12
CA LEU A 685 -10.79 -27.78 -4.07
C LEU A 685 -11.07 -27.42 -2.60
N PRO A 686 -10.74 -26.20 -2.14
CA PRO A 686 -10.85 -25.86 -0.72
C PRO A 686 -12.30 -25.81 -0.27
N THR A 687 -12.59 -26.13 0.99
CA THR A 687 -13.96 -26.01 1.54
C THR A 687 -14.47 -24.57 1.50
N VAL A 688 -13.56 -23.61 1.65
CA VAL A 688 -13.83 -22.18 1.57
C VAL A 688 -12.83 -21.54 0.63
N LEU A 689 -13.31 -20.87 -0.41
CA LEU A 689 -12.50 -20.18 -1.41
C LEU A 689 -12.71 -18.67 -1.29
N ASP A 690 -11.66 -17.97 -0.90
CA ASP A 690 -11.66 -16.51 -0.89
C ASP A 690 -11.61 -15.97 -2.33
N THR A 691 -12.55 -15.10 -2.66
CA THR A 691 -12.61 -14.45 -3.97
C THR A 691 -11.62 -13.28 -4.09
N GLY A 692 -11.08 -12.76 -2.98
CA GLY A 692 -10.26 -11.55 -2.96
C GLY A 692 -11.06 -10.25 -3.08
N GLN A 693 -12.40 -10.32 -3.02
CA GLN A 693 -13.32 -9.17 -2.95
C GLN A 693 -13.95 -9.03 -1.54
N GLY A 694 -13.42 -9.77 -0.56
CA GLY A 694 -13.91 -9.76 0.82
C GLY A 694 -15.10 -10.68 1.09
N PHE A 695 -15.52 -11.50 0.13
CA PHE A 695 -16.51 -12.58 0.32
C PHE A 695 -15.98 -13.92 -0.20
N LYS A 696 -16.58 -15.02 0.25
CA LYS A 696 -16.08 -16.38 0.06
C LYS A 696 -17.11 -17.27 -0.63
N LEU A 697 -16.62 -18.15 -1.51
CA LEU A 697 -17.39 -19.28 -2.04
C LEU A 697 -17.21 -20.45 -1.07
N VAL A 698 -18.29 -21.20 -0.83
CA VAL A 698 -18.35 -22.17 0.26
C VAL A 698 -18.90 -23.50 -0.23
N LYS A 699 -18.30 -24.56 0.29
CA LYS A 699 -18.68 -25.95 0.06
C LYS A 699 -18.92 -26.62 1.41
N SER A 700 -20.01 -27.38 1.50
CA SER A 700 -20.34 -28.23 2.66
C SER A 700 -19.60 -29.56 2.66
#